data_AF-A0AAV2DNN4-F1
#
_entry.id   AF-A0AAV2DNN4-F1
#
_cell.length_a   1.000
_cell.length_b   1.000
_cell.length_c   1.000
_cell.angle_alpha   90.00
_cell.angle_beta   90.00
_cell.angle_gamma   90.00
#
_symmetry.space_group_name_H-M   'P 1'
#
loop_
_entity.id
_entity.type
_entity.pdbx_description
1 polymer ?
#
loop_
_entity_poly.entity_id
_entity_poly.type
_entity_poly.pdbx_seq_one_letter_code
_entity_poly.pdbx_strand_id
1 'polypeptide(L)'
;MQQTSSISSCLLVLAVACCLVVSCRGGGSDNLQQDRKLYIVYMGDRPKADAPPSALHRSLLHRATGSLRLAADSLVYSYHRSFNGFAAKLTESQKDKLAGYKDVVSVFPSEMKKLHTTRSWDYLGFPQNVTRATVESDIIIGMLDTGIWPESQSFNDSGYGPPPKKWKGTCQSSSNFTCNNKIIGAKYYQTGVKVTAKDFPSPRDSIGHGTHTASTAAGSTVTPASLLGIASGTARGGVPSARIAVYKICWAGGCSDADILAAFDDAIADGVDVISLSVGGSAKDYFEDSIAIGAFHSMKNGILTSNSAGNEGPGLKTISNCSPWSLSVAASSTDRKFETNVKLGNGKVITGNSLNTFEPGKKMYPIIYGRDAPNKTAGGEMSRYCYAGSLDKDLVKGKIVYCDDASASGLGQIDAGAVGSIMKSSSPYGELESPFPLPVSLMGAATGDKVLEYINSTKNPTAVISKTTDSTDSNSSSPHVVFFSSRGPNPITSDILKPDLTAPGLNILAAWTQANTLTDQTGDTRIVPYNIISGTSMSCPHVSGAAAYVKSFHPTWSPAAIKSALMTTARPLTVKDNADAEFAYGSGQIDPSRAVDPGLVYDAGESDYVKLLCGQGYTTKQLRLVTGDDSVCSTTTNGTVWDLNYPSFALSSSTPANSVTRVFHRTVTNVGKAVSSYKATVNGPLGPSGLKVEVVPDVLNFKSVGEKQEFVVTVTAALGIVTLSGSLVWSDGSHVVRSPLVAFVA
;
A
#
# COMPACT_ATOMS: atom_id res chain seq x y z
N MET A 1 -36.44 70.60 35.15
CA MET A 1 -36.86 70.68 36.57
C MET A 1 -37.92 69.59 36.77
N GLN A 2 -37.90 68.72 37.79
CA GLN A 2 -36.95 68.58 38.90
C GLN A 2 -37.02 67.15 39.51
N GLN A 3 -35.88 66.65 40.01
CA GLN A 3 -35.69 65.56 40.99
C GLN A 3 -36.42 64.19 40.84
N THR A 4 -35.69 63.23 40.24
CA THR A 4 -35.25 61.93 40.84
C THR A 4 -36.23 61.03 41.61
N SER A 5 -36.34 59.76 41.19
CA SER A 5 -36.81 58.65 42.02
C SER A 5 -36.13 57.30 41.68
N SER A 6 -36.45 56.28 42.49
CA SER A 6 -35.83 54.96 42.70
C SER A 6 -35.61 54.00 41.51
N ILE A 7 -34.42 53.36 41.49
CA ILE A 7 -34.12 51.92 41.25
C ILE A 7 -35.00 51.11 40.26
N SER A 8 -34.40 50.60 39.16
CA SER A 8 -34.38 49.14 38.83
C SER A 8 -33.45 48.76 37.65
N SER A 9 -32.67 47.70 37.84
CA SER A 9 -32.27 46.59 36.94
C SER A 9 -31.94 46.74 35.43
N CYS A 10 -31.02 45.85 34.99
CA CYS A 10 -30.81 45.30 33.63
C CYS A 10 -29.94 46.05 32.58
N LEU A 11 -28.69 45.53 32.44
CA LEU A 11 -28.08 44.96 31.20
C LEU A 11 -27.87 45.81 29.91
N LEU A 12 -26.70 45.59 29.28
CA LEU A 12 -26.32 45.88 27.87
C LEU A 12 -26.14 47.39 27.51
N VAL A 13 -25.30 47.83 26.54
CA VAL A 13 -24.26 47.20 25.68
C VAL A 13 -23.30 48.26 25.06
N LEU A 14 -22.10 47.88 24.57
CA LEU A 14 -21.08 48.64 23.76
C LEU A 14 -20.54 49.98 24.36
N ALA A 15 -19.25 50.38 24.36
CA ALA A 15 -18.07 50.29 23.46
C ALA A 15 -17.80 51.60 22.66
N VAL A 16 -16.60 51.72 22.05
CA VAL A 16 -16.02 52.86 21.27
C VAL A 16 -15.40 53.99 22.13
N ALA A 17 -14.26 54.63 21.80
CA ALA A 17 -13.00 54.25 21.10
C ALA A 17 -11.94 55.39 21.21
N CYS A 18 -10.65 55.08 20.94
CA CYS A 18 -9.56 56.01 20.55
C CYS A 18 -9.06 57.05 21.60
N CYS A 19 -7.82 57.56 21.57
CA CYS A 19 -6.61 57.22 20.80
C CYS A 19 -5.31 57.70 21.50
N LEU A 20 -4.19 57.00 21.27
CA LEU A 20 -2.76 57.43 21.17
C LEU A 20 -2.19 58.52 22.14
N VAL A 21 -0.95 58.43 22.65
CA VAL A 21 0.31 58.65 21.90
C VAL A 21 1.55 58.17 22.72
N VAL A 22 2.48 57.45 22.06
CA VAL A 22 3.98 57.49 22.11
C VAL A 22 4.68 57.99 23.40
N SER A 23 5.73 57.38 23.99
CA SER A 23 6.50 56.13 23.76
C SER A 23 7.43 55.84 24.94
N CYS A 24 7.88 54.58 25.11
CA CYS A 24 9.30 54.29 25.40
C CYS A 24 9.65 52.81 25.11
N ARG A 25 10.92 52.51 24.83
CA ARG A 25 11.39 51.14 24.47
C ARG A 25 12.03 50.43 25.67
N GLY A 26 11.58 49.22 25.97
CA GLY A 26 12.34 48.19 26.70
C GLY A 26 12.46 46.95 25.81
N GLY A 27 13.68 46.43 25.60
CA GLY A 27 13.92 45.32 24.67
C GLY A 27 13.78 43.95 25.32
N GLY A 28 12.90 43.10 24.78
CA GLY A 28 12.79 41.67 25.06
C GLY A 28 12.49 40.92 23.76
N SER A 29 13.36 40.00 23.36
CA SER A 29 13.42 39.47 21.99
C SER A 29 12.81 38.07 21.83
N ASP A 30 11.55 37.89 22.24
CA ASP A 30 10.83 36.60 22.13
C ASP A 30 9.42 36.79 21.54
N ASN A 31 9.31 36.76 20.20
CA ASN A 31 8.07 36.44 19.45
C ASN A 31 8.28 36.38 17.92
N LEU A 32 9.23 35.56 17.44
CA LEU A 32 9.46 35.36 15.99
C LEU A 32 9.53 33.88 15.53
N GLN A 33 9.13 32.94 16.38
CA GLN A 33 8.73 31.60 15.92
C GLN A 33 7.25 31.62 15.52
N GLN A 34 6.95 32.13 14.32
CA GLN A 34 5.70 31.76 13.64
C GLN A 34 5.68 30.24 13.41
N ASP A 35 4.50 29.62 13.49
CA ASP A 35 4.29 28.17 13.36
C ASP A 35 4.73 27.67 11.98
N ARG A 36 5.95 27.12 11.90
CA ARG A 36 6.58 26.67 10.65
C ARG A 36 6.37 25.17 10.44
N LYS A 37 5.65 24.84 9.37
CA LYS A 37 5.34 23.46 8.98
C LYS A 37 6.33 22.99 7.90
N LEU A 38 6.43 21.67 7.73
CA LEU A 38 7.27 21.08 6.68
C LEU A 38 6.48 21.05 5.37
N TYR A 39 7.01 21.71 4.34
CA TYR A 39 6.45 21.69 2.98
C TYR A 39 7.49 21.15 2.01
N ILE A 40 7.01 20.52 0.94
CA ILE A 40 7.78 20.14 -0.24
C ILE A 40 7.57 21.21 -1.30
N VAL A 41 8.66 21.71 -1.87
CA VAL A 41 8.71 22.59 -3.03
C VAL A 41 9.20 21.75 -4.19
N TYR A 42 8.28 21.31 -5.05
CA TYR A 42 8.61 20.48 -6.21
C TYR A 42 8.92 21.37 -7.42
N MET A 43 10.02 21.09 -8.10
CA MET A 43 10.55 21.90 -9.20
C MET A 43 10.74 21.12 -10.51
N GLY A 44 10.27 19.88 -10.56
CA GLY A 44 10.27 19.06 -11.77
C GLY A 44 11.49 18.16 -11.94
N ASP A 45 11.94 17.99 -13.18
CA ASP A 45 13.10 17.24 -13.62
C ASP A 45 14.42 17.91 -13.24
N ARG A 46 15.50 17.13 -13.18
CA ARG A 46 16.84 17.63 -12.86
C ARG A 46 17.34 18.62 -13.95
N PRO A 47 17.73 19.86 -13.60
CA PRO A 47 18.26 20.82 -14.56
C PRO A 47 19.52 20.32 -15.30
N LYS A 48 19.55 20.53 -16.61
CA LYS A 48 20.67 20.21 -17.52
C LYS A 48 21.82 21.25 -17.48
N ALA A 49 21.88 22.09 -16.45
CA ALA A 49 22.82 23.20 -16.32
C ALA A 49 24.02 22.87 -15.41
N ASP A 50 25.15 23.54 -15.62
CA ASP A 50 26.42 23.26 -14.92
C ASP A 50 26.39 23.56 -13.41
N ALA A 51 25.46 24.40 -12.95
CA ALA A 51 25.31 24.77 -11.55
C ALA A 51 24.54 23.67 -10.76
N PRO A 52 25.06 23.19 -9.61
CA PRO A 52 24.40 22.13 -8.86
C PRO A 52 23.02 22.59 -8.33
N PRO A 53 21.93 21.82 -8.50
CA PRO A 53 20.57 22.26 -8.13
C PRO A 53 20.42 22.63 -6.65
N SER A 54 21.22 22.03 -5.76
CA SER A 54 21.27 22.40 -4.34
C SER A 54 21.69 23.85 -4.07
N ALA A 55 22.43 24.49 -4.97
CA ALA A 55 22.72 25.93 -4.91
C ALA A 55 21.50 26.77 -5.33
N LEU A 56 20.75 26.33 -6.36
CA LEU A 56 19.48 26.95 -6.77
C LEU A 56 18.44 26.88 -5.63
N HIS A 57 18.30 25.74 -4.96
CA HIS A 57 17.38 25.57 -3.82
C HIS A 57 17.68 26.57 -2.68
N ARG A 58 18.95 26.70 -2.29
CA ARG A 58 19.39 27.69 -1.29
C ARG A 58 19.09 29.12 -1.73
N SER A 59 19.29 29.44 -3.01
CA SER A 59 18.98 30.76 -3.59
C SER A 59 17.48 31.07 -3.54
N LEU A 60 16.62 30.16 -4.02
CA LEU A 60 15.16 30.32 -4.00
C LEU A 60 14.62 30.48 -2.58
N LEU A 61 15.10 29.64 -1.66
CA LEU A 61 14.71 29.68 -0.25
C LEU A 61 15.23 30.96 0.46
N HIS A 62 16.37 31.51 0.04
CA HIS A 62 16.82 32.84 0.48
C HIS A 62 15.89 33.96 -0.03
N ARG A 63 15.47 33.94 -1.32
CA ARG A 63 14.48 34.92 -1.84
C ARG A 63 13.15 34.83 -1.09
N ALA A 64 12.74 33.64 -0.67
CA ALA A 64 11.52 33.42 0.10
C ALA A 64 11.63 33.94 1.55
N THR A 65 12.66 33.52 2.28
CA THR A 65 12.86 33.81 3.72
C THR A 65 13.48 35.17 4.03
N GLY A 66 14.11 35.82 3.05
CA GLY A 66 14.80 37.12 3.21
C GLY A 66 16.17 37.05 3.91
N SER A 67 16.64 35.87 4.34
CA SER A 67 17.90 35.72 5.07
C SER A 67 18.62 34.42 4.70
N LEU A 68 19.93 34.52 4.40
CA LEU A 68 20.75 33.35 4.06
C LEU A 68 20.82 32.34 5.21
N ARG A 69 20.90 32.83 6.46
CA ARG A 69 20.84 31.99 7.66
C ARG A 69 19.50 31.30 7.78
N LEU A 70 18.38 32.04 7.67
CA LEU A 70 17.06 31.42 7.75
C LEU A 70 16.83 30.41 6.61
N ALA A 71 17.40 30.63 5.43
CA ALA A 71 17.33 29.65 4.35
C ALA A 71 18.11 28.37 4.68
N ALA A 72 19.32 28.47 5.21
CA ALA A 72 20.09 27.31 5.67
C ALA A 72 19.39 26.57 6.83
N ASP A 73 18.94 27.30 7.85
CA ASP A 73 18.25 26.77 9.03
C ASP A 73 16.87 26.13 8.70
N SER A 74 16.29 26.43 7.53
CA SER A 74 14.97 25.92 7.12
C SER A 74 15.03 24.78 6.11
N LEU A 75 16.13 24.61 5.36
CA LEU A 75 16.28 23.57 4.35
C LEU A 75 16.49 22.21 5.03
N VAL A 76 15.71 21.20 4.67
CA VAL A 76 15.83 19.85 5.25
C VAL A 76 16.38 18.85 4.22
N TYR A 77 15.78 18.78 3.03
CA TYR A 77 16.32 17.99 1.92
C TYR A 77 16.40 18.82 0.63
N SER A 78 17.29 18.41 -0.25
CA SER A 78 17.46 18.92 -1.61
C SER A 78 17.46 17.72 -2.55
N TYR A 79 16.35 17.48 -3.25
CA TYR A 79 16.24 16.43 -4.28
C TYR A 79 16.95 16.96 -5.53
N HIS A 80 17.99 16.27 -5.99
CA HIS A 80 18.92 16.81 -6.99
C HIS A 80 19.68 15.77 -7.80
N ARG A 81 19.50 14.47 -7.55
CA ARG A 81 20.23 13.40 -8.25
C ARG A 81 19.48 12.96 -9.52
N SER A 82 18.18 12.78 -9.40
CA SER A 82 17.26 12.24 -10.41
C SER A 82 16.17 13.26 -10.77
N PHE A 83 15.66 14.01 -9.80
CA PHE A 83 14.70 15.11 -10.01
C PHE A 83 15.06 16.35 -9.18
N ASN A 84 14.19 17.36 -9.18
CA ASN A 84 14.49 18.72 -8.71
C ASN A 84 13.46 19.23 -7.70
N GLY A 85 13.93 19.78 -6.60
CA GLY A 85 13.11 20.37 -5.55
C GLY A 85 13.72 20.24 -4.16
N PHE A 86 12.98 20.65 -3.14
CA PHE A 86 13.46 20.61 -1.76
C PHE A 86 12.33 20.50 -0.74
N ALA A 87 12.63 19.98 0.45
CA ALA A 87 11.76 20.09 1.61
C ALA A 87 12.30 21.16 2.57
N ALA A 88 11.41 22.02 3.08
CA ALA A 88 11.79 23.10 4.00
C ALA A 88 10.72 23.40 5.06
N LYS A 89 11.16 23.93 6.20
CA LYS A 89 10.30 24.44 7.28
C LYS A 89 9.89 25.89 7.01
N LEU A 90 8.68 26.09 6.50
CA LEU A 90 8.15 27.36 6.01
C LEU A 90 6.97 27.86 6.83
N THR A 91 6.72 29.17 6.78
CA THR A 91 5.39 29.72 7.11
C THR A 91 4.51 29.71 5.86
N GLU A 92 3.17 29.77 6.02
CA GLU A 92 2.22 29.73 4.89
C GLU A 92 2.55 30.80 3.83
N SER A 93 2.81 32.04 4.25
CA SER A 93 3.22 33.14 3.37
C SER A 93 4.55 32.89 2.62
N GLN A 94 5.48 32.14 3.21
CA GLN A 94 6.73 31.73 2.53
C GLN A 94 6.45 30.64 1.48
N LYS A 95 5.53 29.70 1.77
CA LYS A 95 5.06 28.69 0.83
C LYS A 95 4.30 29.32 -0.35
N ASP A 96 3.40 30.27 -0.11
CA ASP A 96 2.67 30.98 -1.18
C ASP A 96 3.62 31.76 -2.09
N LYS A 97 4.60 32.44 -1.49
CA LYS A 97 5.64 33.17 -2.23
C LYS A 97 6.53 32.26 -3.09
N LEU A 98 6.73 31.00 -2.68
CA LEU A 98 7.45 29.99 -3.46
C LEU A 98 6.58 29.38 -4.56
N ALA A 99 5.29 29.11 -4.30
CA ALA A 99 4.34 28.63 -5.30
C ALA A 99 4.17 29.61 -6.47
N GLY A 100 4.26 30.92 -6.20
CA GLY A 100 4.26 31.97 -7.22
C GLY A 100 5.52 32.05 -8.11
N TYR A 101 6.56 31.25 -7.88
CA TYR A 101 7.78 31.29 -8.70
C TYR A 101 7.63 30.52 -10.03
N LYS A 102 8.34 31.01 -11.06
CA LYS A 102 8.34 30.42 -12.41
C LYS A 102 8.89 28.99 -12.41
N ASP A 103 9.88 28.72 -11.56
CA ASP A 103 10.70 27.50 -11.57
C ASP A 103 10.17 26.43 -10.60
N VAL A 104 8.92 26.56 -10.16
CA VAL A 104 8.23 25.69 -9.19
C VAL A 104 6.97 25.09 -9.82
N VAL A 105 6.76 23.79 -9.63
CA VAL A 105 5.59 23.03 -10.09
C VAL A 105 4.44 23.17 -9.10
N SER A 106 4.72 22.92 -7.82
CA SER A 106 3.78 22.88 -6.71
C SER A 106 4.48 23.11 -5.37
N VAL A 107 3.74 23.54 -4.35
CA VAL A 107 4.22 23.60 -2.95
C VAL A 107 3.14 23.08 -2.01
N PHE A 108 3.36 21.93 -1.40
CA PHE A 108 2.37 21.20 -0.61
C PHE A 108 2.94 20.77 0.76
N PRO A 109 2.10 20.61 1.80
CA PRO A 109 2.55 20.14 3.11
C PRO A 109 3.00 18.67 3.06
N SER A 110 4.02 18.34 3.84
CA SER A 110 4.51 16.95 4.00
C SER A 110 3.67 16.21 5.04
N GLU A 111 3.06 15.10 4.65
CA GLU A 111 2.20 14.25 5.49
C GLU A 111 2.86 12.89 5.81
N MET A 112 2.13 12.05 6.56
CA MET A 112 2.57 10.76 7.06
C MET A 112 1.76 9.61 6.43
N LYS A 113 2.44 8.65 5.80
CA LYS A 113 1.87 7.46 5.13
C LYS A 113 1.87 6.20 6.05
N LYS A 114 1.03 5.20 5.74
CA LYS A 114 0.77 3.94 6.51
C LYS A 114 1.37 2.66 5.87
N LEU A 115 1.11 1.47 6.43
CA LEU A 115 1.72 0.14 6.14
C LEU A 115 0.67 -1.00 6.01
N HIS A 116 0.89 -2.05 5.18
CA HIS A 116 -0.08 -3.14 4.89
C HIS A 116 0.61 -4.48 4.42
N THR A 117 0.04 -5.73 4.51
CA THR A 117 0.86 -7.00 4.44
C THR A 117 0.26 -8.34 3.82
N THR A 118 0.96 -9.21 3.01
CA THR A 118 1.09 -10.76 3.06
C THR A 118 1.11 -11.83 1.85
N ARG A 119 2.08 -12.83 1.76
CA ARG A 119 2.44 -14.02 0.79
C ARG A 119 1.45 -14.61 -0.27
N SER A 120 2.03 -15.05 -1.40
CA SER A 120 1.36 -15.76 -2.50
C SER A 120 1.91 -17.11 -3.01
N TRP A 121 3.22 -17.38 -2.95
CA TRP A 121 3.92 -18.02 -4.09
C TRP A 121 3.44 -19.39 -4.60
N ASP A 122 3.39 -20.44 -3.77
CA ASP A 122 2.96 -21.77 -4.26
C ASP A 122 1.52 -21.75 -4.81
N TYR A 123 0.64 -20.98 -4.16
CA TYR A 123 -0.78 -20.83 -4.50
C TYR A 123 -1.02 -20.05 -5.81
N LEU A 124 -0.07 -19.22 -6.27
CA LEU A 124 -0.11 -18.66 -7.62
C LEU A 124 0.16 -19.69 -8.73
N GLY A 125 0.59 -20.91 -8.38
CA GLY A 125 1.24 -21.82 -9.32
C GLY A 125 2.68 -21.41 -9.63
N PHE A 126 3.37 -20.82 -8.63
CA PHE A 126 4.77 -20.39 -8.73
C PHE A 126 5.66 -21.20 -7.74
N PRO A 127 5.88 -22.50 -8.02
CA PRO A 127 6.63 -23.41 -7.16
C PRO A 127 8.13 -23.07 -7.09
N GLN A 128 8.89 -23.79 -6.26
CA GLN A 128 10.32 -23.53 -6.08
C GLN A 128 11.15 -23.77 -7.36
N ASN A 129 10.70 -24.71 -8.21
CA ASN A 129 11.39 -25.19 -9.41
C ASN A 129 10.89 -24.54 -10.72
N VAL A 130 10.35 -23.31 -10.65
CA VAL A 130 10.11 -22.50 -11.87
C VAL A 130 11.41 -22.23 -12.64
N THR A 131 11.31 -22.11 -13.95
CA THR A 131 12.42 -21.63 -14.80
C THR A 131 12.85 -20.24 -14.33
N ARG A 132 14.16 -19.97 -14.26
CA ARG A 132 14.70 -18.65 -13.89
C ARG A 132 15.77 -18.22 -14.88
N ALA A 133 15.77 -16.95 -15.24
CA ALA A 133 16.85 -16.37 -16.04
C ALA A 133 18.11 -16.24 -15.17
N THR A 134 19.29 -16.49 -15.74
CA THR A 134 20.58 -16.27 -15.04
C THR A 134 20.78 -14.80 -14.65
N VAL A 135 20.09 -13.88 -15.33
CA VAL A 135 20.08 -12.44 -15.06
C VAL A 135 19.29 -12.09 -13.78
N GLU A 136 18.53 -13.00 -13.17
CA GLU A 136 17.81 -12.74 -11.91
C GLU A 136 18.76 -12.24 -10.81
N SER A 137 19.99 -12.76 -10.73
CA SER A 137 21.00 -12.30 -9.76
C SER A 137 21.57 -10.91 -10.04
N ASP A 138 21.25 -10.29 -11.18
CA ASP A 138 21.64 -8.91 -11.51
C ASP A 138 20.45 -7.93 -11.46
N ILE A 139 19.24 -8.41 -11.14
CA ILE A 139 18.08 -7.56 -10.85
C ILE A 139 18.18 -7.02 -9.41
N ILE A 140 17.89 -5.73 -9.23
CA ILE A 140 17.97 -5.00 -7.96
C ILE A 140 16.60 -4.41 -7.64
N ILE A 141 15.99 -4.83 -6.53
CA ILE A 141 14.71 -4.28 -6.06
C ILE A 141 14.99 -3.23 -4.97
N GLY A 142 14.48 -2.01 -5.18
CA GLY A 142 14.46 -0.94 -4.20
C GLY A 142 13.27 -1.10 -3.24
N MET A 143 13.54 -1.30 -1.95
CA MET A 143 12.54 -1.45 -0.90
C MET A 143 12.39 -0.12 -0.14
N LEU A 144 11.28 0.58 -0.34
CA LEU A 144 10.94 1.84 0.34
C LEU A 144 9.96 1.52 1.49
N ASP A 145 10.48 1.46 2.72
CA ASP A 145 9.79 0.87 3.88
C ASP A 145 10.37 1.35 5.24
N THR A 146 10.16 0.57 6.30
CA THR A 146 10.64 0.69 7.70
C THR A 146 12.09 0.24 7.92
N GLY A 147 12.78 -0.21 6.86
CA GLY A 147 14.16 -0.68 6.89
C GLY A 147 14.26 -2.19 6.61
N ILE A 148 15.33 -2.82 7.10
CA ILE A 148 15.49 -4.29 7.05
C ILE A 148 16.18 -4.84 8.31
N TRP A 149 15.90 -6.08 8.68
CA TRP A 149 16.66 -6.84 9.68
C TRP A 149 17.68 -7.76 8.98
N PRO A 150 18.95 -7.33 8.81
CA PRO A 150 19.89 -7.98 7.90
C PRO A 150 20.35 -9.39 8.35
N GLU A 151 20.25 -9.71 9.65
CA GLU A 151 20.60 -11.03 10.19
C GLU A 151 19.55 -12.12 9.90
N SER A 152 18.41 -11.78 9.26
CA SER A 152 17.43 -12.78 8.88
C SER A 152 17.99 -13.75 7.84
N GLN A 153 17.73 -15.06 8.02
CA GLN A 153 18.13 -16.08 7.04
C GLN A 153 17.53 -15.85 5.65
N SER A 154 16.41 -15.12 5.55
CA SER A 154 15.83 -14.68 4.27
C SER A 154 16.73 -13.70 3.50
N PHE A 155 17.81 -13.19 4.09
CA PHE A 155 18.80 -12.30 3.43
C PHE A 155 20.22 -12.84 3.46
N ASN A 156 20.38 -14.14 3.75
CA ASN A 156 21.64 -14.86 3.62
C ASN A 156 22.10 -14.83 2.16
N ASP A 157 23.37 -14.47 1.93
CA ASP A 157 24.01 -14.31 0.63
C ASP A 157 24.98 -15.45 0.25
N SER A 158 24.86 -16.60 0.91
CA SER A 158 25.60 -17.81 0.54
C SER A 158 25.37 -18.18 -0.93
N GLY A 159 26.44 -18.28 -1.70
CA GLY A 159 26.39 -18.58 -3.15
C GLY A 159 26.25 -17.35 -4.06
N TYR A 160 26.18 -16.13 -3.53
CA TYR A 160 26.10 -14.92 -4.35
C TYR A 160 27.48 -14.47 -4.83
N GLY A 161 27.56 -14.03 -6.10
CA GLY A 161 28.66 -13.22 -6.58
C GLY A 161 28.60 -11.78 -6.05
N PRO A 162 29.61 -10.93 -6.34
CA PRO A 162 29.62 -9.52 -5.93
C PRO A 162 28.39 -8.74 -6.47
N PRO A 163 28.10 -7.54 -5.93
CA PRO A 163 27.03 -6.69 -6.44
C PRO A 163 27.17 -6.38 -7.94
N PRO A 164 26.05 -6.21 -8.70
CA PRO A 164 26.11 -6.00 -10.14
C PRO A 164 26.81 -4.69 -10.51
N LYS A 165 27.63 -4.68 -11.57
CA LYS A 165 28.46 -3.52 -11.98
C LYS A 165 27.69 -2.21 -12.26
N LYS A 166 26.38 -2.28 -12.46
CA LYS A 166 25.49 -1.11 -12.65
C LYS A 166 25.17 -0.37 -11.35
N TRP A 167 25.36 -1.02 -10.21
CA TRP A 167 25.00 -0.54 -8.88
C TRP A 167 25.89 0.63 -8.42
N LYS A 168 25.26 1.69 -7.92
CA LYS A 168 25.92 2.93 -7.46
C LYS A 168 25.52 3.33 -6.04
N GLY A 169 24.59 2.61 -5.42
CA GLY A 169 24.15 2.87 -4.06
C GLY A 169 25.20 2.48 -3.01
N THR A 170 24.98 2.94 -1.79
CA THR A 170 25.92 2.82 -0.66
C THR A 170 25.29 2.11 0.53
N CYS A 171 26.13 1.67 1.48
CA CYS A 171 25.68 1.14 2.76
C CYS A 171 25.95 2.16 3.87
N GLN A 172 24.89 2.70 4.49
CA GLN A 172 25.02 3.57 5.65
C GLN A 172 25.27 2.73 6.92
N SER A 173 26.54 2.57 7.27
CA SER A 173 27.01 1.78 8.41
C SER A 173 26.84 2.52 9.75
N SER A 174 25.59 2.72 10.18
CA SER A 174 25.24 3.17 11.54
C SER A 174 24.51 2.08 12.34
N SER A 175 24.51 2.18 13.68
CA SER A 175 23.79 1.28 14.60
C SER A 175 24.00 -0.22 14.32
N ASN A 176 25.26 -0.64 14.14
CA ASN A 176 25.67 -2.00 13.80
C ASN A 176 24.95 -2.57 12.55
N PHE A 177 24.72 -1.75 11.53
CA PHE A 177 24.22 -2.19 10.23
C PHE A 177 25.38 -2.45 9.25
N THR A 178 25.34 -3.59 8.55
CA THR A 178 26.26 -3.94 7.46
C THR A 178 25.51 -4.55 6.28
N CYS A 179 26.01 -4.31 5.07
CA CYS A 179 25.50 -4.87 3.82
C CYS A 179 26.28 -6.14 3.43
N ASN A 180 25.67 -7.00 2.62
CA ASN A 180 26.27 -8.23 2.09
C ASN A 180 25.97 -8.34 0.58
N ASN A 181 26.20 -9.49 -0.05
CA ASN A 181 25.93 -9.65 -1.48
C ASN A 181 24.43 -9.80 -1.81
N LYS A 182 23.55 -9.90 -0.81
CA LYS A 182 22.09 -9.94 -0.95
C LYS A 182 21.47 -8.56 -0.75
N ILE A 183 21.72 -7.94 0.40
CA ILE A 183 21.39 -6.55 0.71
C ILE A 183 22.60 -5.70 0.29
N ILE A 184 22.61 -5.24 -0.96
CA ILE A 184 23.80 -4.62 -1.59
C ILE A 184 23.95 -3.12 -1.29
N GLY A 185 22.98 -2.51 -0.64
CA GLY A 185 23.04 -1.15 -0.13
C GLY A 185 21.83 -0.83 0.73
N ALA A 186 21.99 0.13 1.62
CA ALA A 186 21.02 0.45 2.65
C ALA A 186 21.18 1.90 3.13
N LYS A 187 20.08 2.65 3.15
CA LYS A 187 20.00 4.06 3.54
C LYS A 187 18.79 4.32 4.43
N TYR A 188 18.81 5.41 5.21
CA TYR A 188 17.68 5.89 5.97
C TYR A 188 17.49 7.40 5.85
N TYR A 189 16.23 7.83 5.98
CA TYR A 189 15.75 9.20 5.86
C TYR A 189 14.82 9.44 7.05
N GLN A 190 15.00 10.54 7.79
CA GLN A 190 14.36 10.75 9.11
C GLN A 190 13.98 12.23 9.31
N THR A 191 13.02 12.74 8.53
CA THR A 191 12.67 14.16 8.46
C THR A 191 11.25 14.47 8.93
N GLY A 192 11.15 15.25 10.00
CA GLY A 192 9.87 15.67 10.61
C GLY A 192 9.14 14.58 11.39
N VAL A 193 9.61 13.33 11.27
CA VAL A 193 9.05 12.14 11.93
C VAL A 193 9.30 12.14 13.45
N LYS A 194 8.32 11.64 14.21
CA LYS A 194 8.55 11.25 15.61
C LYS A 194 9.23 9.89 15.64
N VAL A 195 10.40 9.83 16.28
CA VAL A 195 11.08 8.57 16.62
C VAL A 195 10.90 8.25 18.11
N THR A 196 10.93 6.97 18.42
CA THR A 196 10.80 6.41 19.77
C THR A 196 12.14 5.86 20.25
N ALA A 197 12.23 5.48 21.53
CA ALA A 197 13.40 4.76 22.06
C ALA A 197 13.59 3.35 21.44
N LYS A 198 12.64 2.84 20.65
CA LYS A 198 12.77 1.59 19.88
C LYS A 198 13.39 1.80 18.49
N ASP A 199 13.50 3.04 18.01
CA ASP A 199 13.91 3.33 16.64
C ASP A 199 15.42 3.49 16.47
N PHE A 200 16.02 2.66 15.62
CA PHE A 200 17.43 2.77 15.27
C PHE A 200 17.66 3.86 14.21
N PRO A 201 18.53 4.87 14.44
CA PRO A 201 18.94 5.86 13.44
C PRO A 201 19.92 5.22 12.44
N SER A 202 19.38 4.35 11.60
CA SER A 202 20.07 3.46 10.66
C SER A 202 19.05 2.79 9.73
N PRO A 203 19.48 2.09 8.67
CA PRO A 203 18.58 1.28 7.84
C PRO A 203 17.97 0.06 8.56
N ARG A 204 18.33 -0.21 9.83
CA ARG A 204 17.82 -1.33 10.62
C ARG A 204 16.32 -1.19 10.93
N ASP A 205 15.59 -2.28 10.72
CA ASP A 205 14.15 -2.36 10.97
C ASP A 205 13.82 -2.53 12.46
N SER A 206 13.13 -1.53 13.03
CA SER A 206 12.60 -1.52 14.40
C SER A 206 11.15 -2.02 14.50
N ILE A 207 10.47 -2.23 13.36
CA ILE A 207 9.02 -2.44 13.26
C ILE A 207 8.68 -3.84 12.74
N GLY A 208 9.46 -4.36 11.78
CA GLY A 208 9.35 -5.70 11.18
C GLY A 208 8.74 -5.70 9.78
N HIS A 209 8.04 -4.63 9.40
CA HIS A 209 7.30 -4.55 8.15
C HIS A 209 8.23 -4.61 6.91
N GLY A 210 9.34 -3.89 6.91
CA GLY A 210 10.28 -3.84 5.79
C GLY A 210 11.09 -5.12 5.62
N THR A 211 11.38 -5.77 6.75
CA THR A 211 11.89 -7.16 6.78
C THR A 211 10.91 -8.12 6.11
N HIS A 212 9.61 -7.94 6.32
CA HIS A 212 8.55 -8.78 5.77
C HIS A 212 8.27 -8.48 4.28
N THR A 213 8.25 -7.20 3.85
CA THR A 213 8.09 -6.82 2.43
C THR A 213 9.28 -7.28 1.60
N ALA A 214 10.51 -7.05 2.07
CA ALA A 214 11.73 -7.42 1.35
C ALA A 214 11.90 -8.94 1.22
N SER A 215 11.59 -9.70 2.28
CA SER A 215 11.62 -11.17 2.22
C SER A 215 10.48 -11.74 1.37
N THR A 216 9.33 -11.07 1.30
CA THR A 216 8.24 -11.46 0.38
C THR A 216 8.58 -11.21 -1.09
N ALA A 217 9.25 -10.10 -1.42
CA ALA A 217 9.68 -9.81 -2.79
C ALA A 217 10.83 -10.73 -3.26
N ALA A 218 11.89 -10.80 -2.45
CA ALA A 218 13.17 -11.34 -2.86
C ALA A 218 13.88 -12.15 -1.76
N GLY A 219 13.18 -12.68 -0.76
CA GLY A 219 13.80 -13.50 0.28
C GLY A 219 14.49 -14.74 -0.28
N SER A 220 15.72 -15.00 0.16
CA SER A 220 16.43 -16.28 -0.02
C SER A 220 15.59 -17.43 0.57
N THR A 221 15.76 -18.64 0.02
CA THR A 221 14.96 -19.82 0.42
C THR A 221 15.34 -20.32 1.82
N VAL A 222 14.38 -20.41 2.73
CA VAL A 222 14.58 -20.89 4.11
C VAL A 222 13.57 -21.97 4.48
N THR A 223 14.08 -23.08 5.02
CA THR A 223 13.30 -24.25 5.44
C THR A 223 13.91 -24.85 6.72
N PRO A 224 13.12 -25.18 7.76
CA PRO A 224 11.72 -24.80 7.95
C PRO A 224 11.59 -23.34 8.40
N ALA A 225 10.63 -22.61 7.84
CA ALA A 225 10.14 -21.34 8.35
C ALA A 225 8.74 -21.54 8.94
N SER A 226 8.45 -20.94 10.10
CA SER A 226 7.14 -21.02 10.78
C SER A 226 6.98 -19.92 11.83
N LEU A 227 5.75 -19.57 12.20
CA LEU A 227 5.45 -18.77 13.39
C LEU A 227 5.25 -19.74 14.56
N LEU A 228 6.36 -20.12 15.22
CA LEU A 228 6.37 -21.05 16.35
C LEU A 228 5.67 -22.40 16.05
N GLY A 229 5.83 -22.90 14.82
CA GLY A 229 5.22 -24.11 14.28
C GLY A 229 4.00 -23.88 13.38
N ILE A 230 3.34 -22.73 13.47
CA ILE A 230 2.21 -22.35 12.59
C ILE A 230 2.75 -21.99 11.20
N ALA A 231 2.03 -22.37 10.13
CA ALA A 231 2.41 -22.14 8.73
C ALA A 231 3.75 -22.76 8.32
N SER A 232 4.11 -23.90 8.93
CA SER A 232 5.42 -24.54 8.74
C SER A 232 5.67 -24.98 7.30
N GLY A 233 6.78 -24.53 6.72
CA GLY A 233 7.17 -24.90 5.35
C GLY A 233 8.42 -24.18 4.85
N THR A 234 8.46 -23.90 3.55
CA THR A 234 9.56 -23.16 2.92
C THR A 234 9.15 -21.72 2.62
N ALA A 235 9.81 -20.76 3.27
CA ALA A 235 9.69 -19.34 2.94
C ALA A 235 10.71 -18.97 1.84
N ARG A 236 10.28 -18.15 0.87
CA ARG A 236 11.13 -17.50 -0.14
C ARG A 236 10.37 -16.34 -0.79
N GLY A 237 11.09 -15.45 -1.47
CA GLY A 237 10.51 -14.42 -2.34
C GLY A 237 10.17 -14.92 -3.75
N GLY A 238 9.68 -14.03 -4.60
CA GLY A 238 9.39 -14.32 -6.02
C GLY A 238 10.66 -14.46 -6.85
N VAL A 239 11.67 -13.63 -6.53
CA VAL A 239 13.02 -13.69 -7.10
C VAL A 239 14.05 -13.94 -6.00
N PRO A 240 14.20 -15.19 -5.50
CA PRO A 240 15.10 -15.50 -4.40
C PRO A 240 16.56 -15.15 -4.69
N SER A 241 16.99 -14.98 -5.95
CA SER A 241 18.37 -14.62 -6.32
C SER A 241 18.59 -13.11 -6.52
N ALA A 242 17.53 -12.31 -6.63
CA ALA A 242 17.66 -10.88 -6.88
C ALA A 242 18.25 -10.12 -5.69
N ARG A 243 18.87 -8.97 -5.96
CA ARG A 243 19.48 -8.10 -4.95
C ARG A 243 18.44 -7.18 -4.32
N ILE A 244 18.68 -6.80 -3.07
CA ILE A 244 17.85 -5.90 -2.28
C ILE A 244 18.64 -4.61 -2.03
N ALA A 245 18.01 -3.47 -2.28
CA ALA A 245 18.48 -2.15 -1.90
C ALA A 245 17.45 -1.51 -0.96
N VAL A 246 17.87 -1.07 0.23
CA VAL A 246 16.94 -0.68 1.31
C VAL A 246 16.93 0.83 1.52
N TYR A 247 15.75 1.42 1.56
CA TYR A 247 15.53 2.84 1.76
C TYR A 247 14.52 3.03 2.90
N LYS A 248 15.02 3.19 4.13
CA LYS A 248 14.18 3.38 5.33
C LYS A 248 13.58 4.79 5.33
N ILE A 249 12.29 4.87 5.04
CA ILE A 249 11.47 6.09 4.99
C ILE A 249 10.40 6.11 6.11
N CYS A 250 10.16 4.98 6.76
CA CYS A 250 9.11 4.80 7.76
C CYS A 250 9.68 4.58 9.17
N TRP A 251 8.98 5.13 10.15
CA TRP A 251 9.33 5.15 11.57
C TRP A 251 8.08 4.91 12.42
N ALA A 252 8.21 4.83 13.74
CA ALA A 252 7.05 4.72 14.64
C ALA A 252 6.02 5.86 14.46
N GLY A 253 6.43 7.04 13.98
CA GLY A 253 5.55 8.14 13.61
C GLY A 253 4.89 8.05 12.22
N GLY A 254 5.12 6.98 11.45
CA GLY A 254 4.73 6.82 10.04
C GLY A 254 5.87 7.15 9.05
N CYS A 255 5.54 7.35 7.78
CA CYS A 255 6.52 7.65 6.71
C CYS A 255 6.29 9.05 6.12
N SER A 256 7.30 9.92 6.14
CA SER A 256 7.18 11.33 5.70
C SER A 256 7.25 11.45 4.18
N ASP A 257 6.38 12.26 3.56
CA ASP A 257 6.45 12.59 2.12
C ASP A 257 7.84 13.10 1.69
N ALA A 258 8.54 13.83 2.57
CA ALA A 258 9.88 14.32 2.31
C ALA A 258 10.95 13.22 2.33
N ASP A 259 10.80 12.24 3.23
CA ASP A 259 11.66 11.04 3.27
C ASP A 259 11.41 10.14 2.05
N ILE A 260 10.15 10.00 1.63
CA ILE A 260 9.74 9.27 0.41
C ILE A 260 10.42 9.85 -0.83
N LEU A 261 10.36 11.16 -1.04
CA LEU A 261 11.03 11.78 -2.20
C LEU A 261 12.55 11.67 -2.14
N ALA A 262 13.17 11.80 -0.96
CA ALA A 262 14.62 11.60 -0.81
C ALA A 262 15.05 10.18 -1.18
N ALA A 263 14.24 9.17 -0.80
CA ALA A 263 14.48 7.78 -1.17
C ALA A 263 14.28 7.51 -2.66
N PHE A 264 13.28 8.09 -3.32
CA PHE A 264 13.12 7.98 -4.78
C PHE A 264 14.28 8.64 -5.55
N ASP A 265 14.69 9.86 -5.16
CA ASP A 265 15.79 10.59 -5.80
C ASP A 265 17.10 9.79 -5.76
N ASP A 266 17.34 9.10 -4.64
CA ASP A 266 18.46 8.19 -4.45
C ASP A 266 18.30 6.85 -5.18
N ALA A 267 17.16 6.15 -5.07
CA ALA A 267 16.97 4.81 -5.63
C ALA A 267 17.11 4.77 -7.16
N ILE A 268 16.56 5.79 -7.84
CA ILE A 268 16.69 5.96 -9.29
C ILE A 268 18.17 6.17 -9.67
N ALA A 269 18.88 7.06 -8.96
CA ALA A 269 20.28 7.37 -9.26
C ALA A 269 21.28 6.27 -8.81
N ASP A 270 20.89 5.42 -7.85
CA ASP A 270 21.66 4.27 -7.39
C ASP A 270 21.57 3.08 -8.37
N GLY A 271 20.50 3.01 -9.18
CA GLY A 271 20.35 2.05 -10.27
C GLY A 271 19.55 0.78 -9.94
N VAL A 272 18.43 0.92 -9.21
CA VAL A 272 17.45 -0.18 -9.04
C VAL A 272 16.66 -0.46 -10.33
N ASP A 273 16.13 -1.66 -10.52
CA ASP A 273 15.31 -2.02 -11.70
C ASP A 273 13.80 -1.94 -11.44
N VAL A 274 13.39 -2.19 -10.19
CA VAL A 274 11.99 -2.18 -9.73
C VAL A 274 11.97 -1.55 -8.34
N ILE A 275 10.99 -0.71 -8.06
CA ILE A 275 10.71 -0.18 -6.72
C ILE A 275 9.47 -0.87 -6.14
N SER A 276 9.61 -1.40 -4.94
CA SER A 276 8.51 -1.94 -4.13
C SER A 276 8.19 -0.93 -3.03
N LEU A 277 7.18 -0.10 -3.24
CA LEU A 277 6.73 0.88 -2.27
C LEU A 277 5.45 0.38 -1.59
N SER A 278 5.53 0.28 -0.27
CA SER A 278 4.59 -0.51 0.52
C SER A 278 3.74 0.35 1.46
N VAL A 279 3.55 1.62 1.08
CA VAL A 279 2.92 2.67 1.90
C VAL A 279 1.84 3.43 1.13
N GLY A 280 0.92 4.08 1.84
CA GLY A 280 -0.15 4.88 1.25
C GLY A 280 -0.73 5.93 2.21
N GLY A 281 -1.57 6.81 1.68
CA GLY A 281 -2.30 7.84 2.42
C GLY A 281 -3.52 8.31 1.62
N SER A 282 -4.10 9.47 1.94
CA SER A 282 -5.18 10.02 1.11
C SER A 282 -4.74 10.24 -0.33
N ALA A 283 -5.59 9.90 -1.30
CA ALA A 283 -5.36 10.26 -2.71
C ALA A 283 -5.38 11.78 -2.90
N LYS A 284 -4.51 12.28 -3.78
CA LYS A 284 -4.31 13.71 -4.09
C LYS A 284 -4.00 13.88 -5.58
N ASP A 285 -3.95 15.12 -6.03
CA ASP A 285 -3.39 15.48 -7.33
C ASP A 285 -2.00 14.86 -7.55
N TYR A 286 -1.69 14.43 -8.77
CA TYR A 286 -0.44 13.72 -9.06
C TYR A 286 0.84 14.56 -8.90
N PHE A 287 0.75 15.89 -8.86
CA PHE A 287 1.86 16.79 -8.54
C PHE A 287 1.77 17.36 -7.11
N GLU A 288 0.86 16.86 -6.28
CA GLU A 288 0.80 17.09 -4.82
C GLU A 288 0.97 15.81 -3.97
N ASP A 289 1.20 14.65 -4.62
CA ASP A 289 1.52 13.39 -3.96
C ASP A 289 2.98 12.94 -4.20
N SER A 290 3.68 12.64 -3.11
CA SER A 290 5.09 12.23 -3.12
C SER A 290 5.35 10.92 -3.88
N ILE A 291 4.42 9.97 -3.79
CA ILE A 291 4.53 8.64 -4.39
C ILE A 291 4.23 8.74 -5.88
N ALA A 292 3.24 9.54 -6.29
CA ALA A 292 2.97 9.83 -7.70
C ALA A 292 4.16 10.52 -8.38
N ILE A 293 4.74 11.55 -7.77
CA ILE A 293 5.93 12.26 -8.27
C ILE A 293 7.14 11.30 -8.38
N GLY A 294 7.46 10.57 -7.31
CA GLY A 294 8.59 9.64 -7.30
C GLY A 294 8.44 8.51 -8.31
N ALA A 295 7.23 7.97 -8.46
CA ALA A 295 6.91 6.96 -9.47
C ALA A 295 6.96 7.50 -10.91
N PHE A 296 6.68 8.79 -11.15
CA PHE A 296 6.80 9.39 -12.49
C PHE A 296 8.26 9.40 -12.94
N HIS A 297 9.16 9.91 -12.09
CA HIS A 297 10.60 9.92 -12.36
C HIS A 297 11.20 8.52 -12.41
N SER A 298 10.66 7.57 -11.65
CA SER A 298 11.02 6.15 -11.77
C SER A 298 10.65 5.60 -13.15
N MET A 299 9.39 5.78 -13.57
CA MET A 299 8.90 5.33 -14.88
C MET A 299 9.72 5.92 -16.03
N LYS A 300 10.00 7.22 -15.98
CA LYS A 300 10.84 7.95 -16.94
C LYS A 300 12.24 7.34 -17.08
N ASN A 301 12.83 6.88 -15.97
CA ASN A 301 14.14 6.23 -15.96
C ASN A 301 14.07 4.71 -16.20
N GLY A 302 12.93 4.17 -16.65
CA GLY A 302 12.75 2.76 -17.00
C GLY A 302 12.49 1.81 -15.82
N ILE A 303 12.18 2.37 -14.64
CA ILE A 303 12.00 1.66 -13.37
C ILE A 303 10.50 1.57 -13.04
N LEU A 304 9.98 0.36 -12.86
CA LEU A 304 8.58 0.17 -12.46
C LEU A 304 8.41 0.33 -10.94
N THR A 305 7.45 1.17 -10.53
CA THR A 305 7.02 1.28 -9.13
C THR A 305 5.77 0.45 -8.90
N SER A 306 5.87 -0.59 -8.06
CA SER A 306 4.76 -1.35 -7.50
C SER A 306 4.30 -0.67 -6.20
N ASN A 307 2.98 -0.48 -6.07
CA ASN A 307 2.33 0.27 -4.99
C ASN A 307 1.16 -0.53 -4.40
N SER A 308 1.06 -0.60 -3.07
CA SER A 308 -0.13 -1.11 -2.38
C SER A 308 -1.36 -0.21 -2.60
N ALA A 309 -2.55 -0.78 -2.83
CA ALA A 309 -3.77 0.00 -3.05
C ALA A 309 -4.26 0.78 -1.81
N GLY A 310 -4.02 0.28 -0.60
CA GLY A 310 -4.56 0.80 0.66
C GLY A 310 -5.34 -0.25 1.45
N ASN A 311 -5.69 0.07 2.70
CA ASN A 311 -6.39 -0.82 3.64
C ASN A 311 -7.73 -0.20 4.12
N GLU A 312 -8.25 0.78 3.40
CA GLU A 312 -9.41 1.60 3.75
C GLU A 312 -10.73 1.07 3.16
N GLY A 313 -10.74 -0.13 2.55
CA GLY A 313 -11.93 -0.79 2.01
C GLY A 313 -12.93 -1.27 3.08
N PRO A 314 -14.12 -1.78 2.67
CA PRO A 314 -14.48 -2.15 1.30
C PRO A 314 -15.14 -1.03 0.47
N GLY A 315 -15.37 0.15 1.03
CA GLY A 315 -16.07 1.24 0.32
C GLY A 315 -15.36 1.67 -0.97
N LEU A 316 -16.13 2.05 -2.00
CA LEU A 316 -15.59 2.58 -3.26
C LEU A 316 -14.80 3.89 -3.04
N LYS A 317 -13.88 4.19 -3.98
CA LYS A 317 -12.96 5.35 -3.97
C LYS A 317 -12.02 5.42 -2.74
N THR A 318 -11.73 4.28 -2.12
CA THR A 318 -10.80 4.18 -0.97
C THR A 318 -9.35 3.95 -1.38
N ILE A 319 -9.07 3.80 -2.69
CA ILE A 319 -7.73 3.60 -3.24
C ILE A 319 -6.84 4.85 -3.06
N SER A 320 -5.64 4.61 -2.51
CA SER A 320 -4.64 5.63 -2.22
C SER A 320 -3.73 5.87 -3.43
N ASN A 321 -2.85 4.92 -3.72
CA ASN A 321 -1.90 4.98 -4.81
C ASN A 321 -2.59 4.67 -6.14
N CYS A 322 -2.97 5.72 -6.88
CA CYS A 322 -3.81 5.63 -8.07
C CYS A 322 -3.14 6.15 -9.36
N SER A 323 -1.85 6.52 -9.36
CA SER A 323 -1.22 7.10 -10.56
C SER A 323 -1.13 6.09 -11.73
N PRO A 324 -1.36 6.51 -12.99
CA PRO A 324 -1.38 5.59 -14.15
C PRO A 324 -0.02 4.94 -14.45
N TRP A 325 1.07 5.65 -14.21
CA TRP A 325 2.46 5.18 -14.39
C TRP A 325 2.97 4.27 -13.27
N SER A 326 2.24 4.13 -12.15
CA SER A 326 2.54 3.14 -11.11
C SER A 326 1.60 1.93 -11.20
N LEU A 327 2.03 0.80 -10.64
CA LEU A 327 1.27 -0.45 -10.62
C LEU A 327 0.58 -0.61 -9.26
N SER A 328 -0.75 -0.46 -9.23
CA SER A 328 -1.56 -0.42 -8.00
C SER A 328 -2.16 -1.80 -7.68
N VAL A 329 -1.83 -2.33 -6.50
CA VAL A 329 -2.03 -3.73 -6.14
C VAL A 329 -3.03 -3.91 -5.01
N ALA A 330 -4.14 -4.61 -5.30
CA ALA A 330 -5.11 -5.06 -4.29
C ALA A 330 -4.63 -6.32 -3.54
N ALA A 331 -5.34 -6.70 -2.48
CA ALA A 331 -5.10 -7.92 -1.71
C ALA A 331 -6.17 -8.98 -1.99
N SER A 332 -5.76 -10.24 -2.09
CA SER A 332 -6.66 -11.40 -2.16
C SER A 332 -6.34 -12.47 -1.11
N SER A 333 -7.30 -13.37 -0.87
CA SER A 333 -7.13 -14.53 0.00
C SER A 333 -6.29 -15.65 -0.65
N THR A 334 -5.67 -16.47 0.20
CA THR A 334 -5.09 -17.77 -0.18
C THR A 334 -6.01 -18.92 0.20
N ASP A 335 -5.76 -20.10 -0.37
CA ASP A 335 -6.32 -21.40 0.04
C ASP A 335 -6.03 -21.78 1.51
N ARG A 336 -4.96 -21.25 2.11
CA ARG A 336 -4.64 -21.49 3.52
C ARG A 336 -5.55 -20.73 4.49
N LYS A 337 -6.11 -21.48 5.44
CA LYS A 337 -6.94 -21.04 6.57
C LYS A 337 -6.22 -21.31 7.90
N PHE A 338 -6.45 -20.48 8.92
CA PHE A 338 -5.98 -20.72 10.29
C PHE A 338 -7.15 -20.98 11.24
N GLU A 339 -7.04 -22.03 12.04
CA GLU A 339 -8.08 -22.47 12.97
C GLU A 339 -7.56 -22.53 14.41
N THR A 340 -8.21 -21.78 15.31
CA THR A 340 -8.00 -21.82 16.75
C THR A 340 -9.17 -22.54 17.41
N ASN A 341 -8.99 -23.82 17.71
CA ASN A 341 -10.07 -24.66 18.20
C ASN A 341 -10.25 -24.54 19.73
N VAL A 342 -11.43 -24.12 20.18
CA VAL A 342 -11.80 -24.12 21.60
C VAL A 342 -12.55 -25.40 21.93
N LYS A 343 -12.07 -26.15 22.93
CA LYS A 343 -12.79 -27.30 23.48
C LYS A 343 -13.48 -26.92 24.79
N LEU A 344 -14.78 -27.18 24.87
CA LEU A 344 -15.64 -26.86 26.01
C LEU A 344 -15.79 -28.05 26.98
N GLY A 345 -16.18 -27.79 28.23
CA GLY A 345 -16.36 -28.80 29.28
C GLY A 345 -17.46 -29.83 29.02
N ASN A 346 -18.38 -29.55 28.11
CA ASN A 346 -19.35 -30.52 27.60
C ASN A 346 -18.81 -31.39 26.44
N GLY A 347 -17.52 -31.29 26.13
CA GLY A 347 -16.85 -32.04 25.07
C GLY A 347 -16.97 -31.46 23.66
N LYS A 348 -17.88 -30.48 23.42
CA LYS A 348 -18.00 -29.80 22.12
C LYS A 348 -16.70 -29.06 21.79
N VAL A 349 -16.29 -29.11 20.53
CA VAL A 349 -15.24 -28.26 19.97
C VAL A 349 -15.93 -27.18 19.13
N ILE A 350 -15.51 -25.93 19.29
CA ILE A 350 -15.96 -24.78 18.50
C ILE A 350 -14.72 -24.13 17.89
N THR A 351 -14.66 -24.12 16.57
CA THR A 351 -13.61 -23.49 15.79
C THR A 351 -13.79 -21.97 15.80
N GLY A 352 -12.73 -21.26 16.17
CA GLY A 352 -12.56 -19.83 15.91
C GLY A 352 -11.28 -19.58 15.14
N ASN A 353 -10.93 -18.30 14.95
CA ASN A 353 -9.79 -17.86 14.15
C ASN A 353 -8.87 -16.99 15.03
N SER A 354 -7.54 -17.17 14.93
CA SER A 354 -6.49 -16.30 15.51
C SER A 354 -5.11 -16.86 15.18
N LEU A 355 -4.05 -16.14 15.58
CA LEU A 355 -2.68 -16.67 15.65
C LEU A 355 -2.28 -16.99 17.10
N ASN A 356 -3.03 -17.87 17.75
CA ASN A 356 -2.70 -18.39 19.06
C ASN A 356 -1.47 -19.31 18.99
N THR A 357 -0.29 -18.76 19.29
CA THR A 357 0.97 -19.53 19.36
C THR A 357 1.14 -20.34 20.65
N PHE A 358 0.23 -20.22 21.62
CA PHE A 358 0.41 -20.80 22.96
C PHE A 358 -0.07 -22.25 23.05
N GLU A 359 0.77 -23.13 23.60
CA GLU A 359 0.38 -24.48 24.00
C GLU A 359 -0.47 -24.45 25.29
N PRO A 360 -1.51 -25.30 25.44
CA PRO A 360 -2.32 -25.31 26.66
C PRO A 360 -1.60 -25.82 27.90
N GLY A 361 -1.33 -24.95 28.87
CA GLY A 361 -0.66 -25.31 30.14
C GLY A 361 -1.50 -26.15 31.10
N LYS A 362 -2.79 -26.38 30.83
CA LYS A 362 -3.70 -27.27 31.56
C LYS A 362 -4.68 -27.92 30.60
N LYS A 363 -5.24 -29.09 30.98
CA LYS A 363 -6.28 -29.78 30.21
C LYS A 363 -7.54 -28.94 30.03
N MET A 364 -7.95 -28.17 31.06
CA MET A 364 -9.09 -27.25 31.06
C MET A 364 -8.83 -26.11 32.05
N TYR A 365 -9.49 -24.96 31.82
CA TYR A 365 -9.56 -23.81 32.70
C TYR A 365 -11.04 -23.44 32.93
N PRO A 366 -11.42 -22.82 34.07
CA PRO A 366 -12.74 -22.21 34.21
C PRO A 366 -12.91 -21.09 33.19
N ILE A 367 -14.13 -20.88 32.70
CA ILE A 367 -14.48 -19.73 31.86
C ILE A 367 -15.50 -18.83 32.58
N ILE A 368 -15.45 -17.52 32.33
CA ILE A 368 -16.40 -16.54 32.84
C ILE A 368 -16.74 -15.52 31.74
N TYR A 369 -17.98 -15.07 31.66
CA TYR A 369 -18.39 -13.98 30.78
C TYR A 369 -18.00 -12.65 31.42
N GLY A 370 -17.36 -11.75 30.66
CA GLY A 370 -16.89 -10.46 31.18
C GLY A 370 -17.99 -9.65 31.89
N ARG A 371 -19.25 -9.73 31.41
CA ARG A 371 -20.42 -9.08 32.01
C ARG A 371 -20.68 -9.51 33.46
N ASP A 372 -20.30 -10.73 33.82
CA ASP A 372 -20.49 -11.31 35.16
C ASP A 372 -19.28 -11.09 36.08
N ALA A 373 -18.21 -10.45 35.55
CA ALA A 373 -17.05 -9.98 36.30
C ALA A 373 -16.84 -8.45 36.21
N PRO A 374 -17.86 -7.61 36.50
CA PRO A 374 -17.76 -6.17 36.33
C PRO A 374 -16.91 -5.52 37.42
N ASN A 375 -15.91 -4.72 37.03
CA ASN A 375 -15.29 -3.79 37.96
C ASN A 375 -16.30 -2.70 38.34
N LYS A 376 -16.89 -2.84 39.53
CA LYS A 376 -17.96 -1.98 40.03
C LYS A 376 -17.54 -0.52 40.22
N THR A 377 -16.23 -0.23 40.29
CA THR A 377 -15.71 1.15 40.40
C THR A 377 -15.56 1.85 39.04
N ALA A 378 -15.59 1.12 37.93
CA ALA A 378 -15.29 1.63 36.58
C ALA A 378 -16.50 1.69 35.61
N GLY A 379 -17.73 1.47 36.12
CA GLY A 379 -18.94 1.42 35.28
C GLY A 379 -19.17 0.01 34.71
N GLY A 380 -20.02 -0.76 35.39
CA GLY A 380 -20.07 -2.22 35.21
C GLY A 380 -20.47 -2.73 33.81
N GLU A 381 -21.16 -1.94 32.98
CA GLU A 381 -21.60 -2.41 31.65
C GLU A 381 -20.44 -2.66 30.67
N MET A 382 -19.33 -1.92 30.80
CA MET A 382 -18.16 -2.01 29.90
C MET A 382 -17.36 -3.31 30.10
N SER A 383 -17.68 -4.10 31.13
CA SER A 383 -17.05 -5.38 31.44
C SER A 383 -17.32 -6.46 30.38
N ARG A 384 -18.48 -6.41 29.71
CA ARG A 384 -18.84 -7.35 28.63
C ARG A 384 -17.89 -7.27 27.42
N TYR A 385 -17.24 -6.13 27.22
CA TYR A 385 -16.26 -5.89 26.16
C TYR A 385 -14.81 -6.11 26.62
N CYS A 386 -14.60 -6.42 27.90
CA CYS A 386 -13.29 -6.78 28.46
C CYS A 386 -12.18 -5.71 28.32
N TYR A 387 -12.55 -4.43 28.17
CA TYR A 387 -11.61 -3.32 28.07
C TYR A 387 -10.72 -3.14 29.32
N ALA A 388 -9.61 -2.42 29.15
CA ALA A 388 -8.68 -2.12 30.23
C ALA A 388 -9.40 -1.51 31.44
N GLY A 389 -9.25 -2.14 32.61
CA GLY A 389 -9.87 -1.70 33.86
C GLY A 389 -11.36 -2.00 34.05
N SER A 390 -12.10 -2.52 33.05
CA SER A 390 -13.54 -2.80 33.20
C SER A 390 -13.87 -4.15 33.86
N LEU A 391 -12.87 -5.03 33.99
CA LEU A 391 -12.98 -6.36 34.59
C LEU A 391 -12.52 -6.38 36.06
N ASP A 392 -13.27 -7.10 36.90
CA ASP A 392 -12.88 -7.41 38.29
C ASP A 392 -11.75 -8.44 38.31
N LYS A 393 -10.64 -8.10 38.97
CA LYS A 393 -9.42 -8.92 38.96
C LYS A 393 -9.57 -10.21 39.74
N ASP A 394 -10.27 -10.20 40.87
CA ASP A 394 -10.42 -11.40 41.71
C ASP A 394 -11.44 -12.39 41.11
N LEU A 395 -12.42 -11.88 40.35
CA LEU A 395 -13.35 -12.71 39.58
C LEU A 395 -12.74 -13.30 38.29
N VAL A 396 -11.74 -12.66 37.67
CA VAL A 396 -11.15 -13.13 36.39
C VAL A 396 -9.85 -13.94 36.55
N LYS A 397 -9.07 -13.69 37.61
CA LYS A 397 -7.74 -14.31 37.82
C LYS A 397 -7.73 -15.83 37.65
N GLY A 398 -6.92 -16.31 36.70
CA GLY A 398 -6.74 -17.74 36.43
C GLY A 398 -7.81 -18.39 35.54
N LYS A 399 -8.75 -17.60 34.97
CA LYS A 399 -9.84 -18.07 34.10
C LYS A 399 -9.64 -17.65 32.64
N ILE A 400 -10.34 -18.31 31.73
CA ILE A 400 -10.61 -17.79 30.39
C ILE A 400 -11.77 -16.79 30.50
N VAL A 401 -11.69 -15.67 29.77
CA VAL A 401 -12.75 -14.65 29.75
C VAL A 401 -13.45 -14.61 28.38
N TYR A 402 -14.78 -14.67 28.37
CA TYR A 402 -15.60 -14.48 27.17
C TYR A 402 -16.02 -13.01 27.02
N CYS A 403 -15.84 -12.45 25.82
CA CYS A 403 -16.04 -11.03 25.51
C CYS A 403 -16.98 -10.88 24.29
N ASP A 404 -17.87 -9.89 24.33
CA ASP A 404 -18.81 -9.59 23.26
C ASP A 404 -18.21 -8.78 22.09
N ASP A 405 -16.93 -8.41 22.18
CA ASP A 405 -16.21 -7.67 21.15
C ASP A 405 -14.80 -8.26 20.93
N ALA A 406 -14.40 -8.32 19.65
CA ALA A 406 -13.09 -8.74 19.16
C ALA A 406 -12.10 -7.57 18.98
N SER A 407 -12.52 -6.32 19.22
CA SER A 407 -11.63 -5.15 19.22
C SER A 407 -10.67 -5.10 20.42
N ALA A 408 -10.94 -5.89 21.48
CA ALA A 408 -10.16 -5.89 22.71
C ALA A 408 -8.74 -6.46 22.47
N SER A 409 -7.71 -5.65 22.72
CA SER A 409 -6.29 -5.98 22.47
C SER A 409 -5.69 -7.12 23.32
N GLY A 410 -6.50 -7.80 24.13
CA GLY A 410 -6.05 -8.78 25.13
C GLY A 410 -5.51 -8.15 26.44
N LEU A 411 -5.18 -6.85 26.44
CA LEU A 411 -4.59 -6.18 27.61
C LEU A 411 -5.53 -6.14 28.82
N GLY A 412 -6.81 -5.78 28.64
CA GLY A 412 -7.76 -5.71 29.76
C GLY A 412 -8.00 -7.07 30.42
N GLN A 413 -7.91 -8.14 29.64
CA GLN A 413 -7.94 -9.53 30.12
C GLN A 413 -6.67 -9.88 30.90
N ILE A 414 -5.47 -9.53 30.40
CA ILE A 414 -4.19 -9.74 31.09
C ILE A 414 -4.14 -8.95 32.40
N ASP A 415 -4.54 -7.68 32.39
CA ASP A 415 -4.58 -6.81 33.58
C ASP A 415 -5.49 -7.36 34.67
N ALA A 416 -6.55 -8.08 34.30
CA ALA A 416 -7.45 -8.79 35.21
C ALA A 416 -6.98 -10.22 35.58
N GLY A 417 -5.80 -10.64 35.11
CA GLY A 417 -5.20 -11.94 35.42
C GLY A 417 -5.80 -13.13 34.65
N ALA A 418 -6.49 -12.88 33.53
CA ALA A 418 -7.00 -13.96 32.68
C ALA A 418 -5.85 -14.81 32.09
N VAL A 419 -6.12 -16.08 31.86
CA VAL A 419 -5.18 -17.03 31.21
C VAL A 419 -5.57 -17.35 29.76
N GLY A 420 -6.59 -16.65 29.24
CA GLY A 420 -6.98 -16.65 27.84
C GLY A 420 -8.29 -15.90 27.61
N SER A 421 -8.69 -15.71 26.36
CA SER A 421 -9.96 -15.07 26.02
C SER A 421 -10.65 -15.70 24.79
N ILE A 422 -11.98 -15.68 24.80
CA ILE A 422 -12.81 -15.97 23.62
C ILE A 422 -13.56 -14.69 23.30
N MET A 423 -13.43 -14.19 22.07
CA MET A 423 -14.00 -12.90 21.68
C MET A 423 -14.98 -13.05 20.52
N LYS A 424 -16.18 -12.49 20.67
CA LYS A 424 -17.21 -12.45 19.63
C LYS A 424 -16.97 -11.28 18.68
N SER A 425 -16.87 -11.55 17.38
CA SER A 425 -16.96 -10.53 16.33
C SER A 425 -18.41 -10.40 15.84
N SER A 426 -18.89 -9.16 15.80
CA SER A 426 -20.12 -8.75 15.11
C SER A 426 -19.91 -8.42 13.63
N SER A 427 -18.66 -8.48 13.14
CA SER A 427 -18.20 -7.95 11.86
C SER A 427 -17.48 -9.02 11.00
N PRO A 428 -17.44 -8.90 9.66
CA PRO A 428 -16.57 -9.69 8.78
C PRO A 428 -15.06 -9.58 9.05
N TYR A 429 -14.62 -8.79 10.05
CA TYR A 429 -13.24 -8.80 10.58
C TYR A 429 -12.68 -10.18 10.99
N GLY A 430 -13.50 -11.24 11.02
CA GLY A 430 -13.07 -12.62 11.27
C GLY A 430 -12.09 -13.22 10.25
N GLU A 431 -11.79 -12.53 9.13
CA GLU A 431 -10.72 -12.86 8.19
C GLU A 431 -9.32 -12.37 8.63
N LEU A 432 -9.21 -11.58 9.71
CA LEU A 432 -7.94 -11.03 10.20
C LEU A 432 -7.37 -11.86 11.37
N GLU A 433 -6.72 -12.97 11.06
CA GLU A 433 -5.99 -13.74 12.06
C GLU A 433 -4.78 -12.96 12.60
N SER A 434 -4.93 -12.47 13.84
CA SER A 434 -3.93 -11.67 14.55
C SER A 434 -3.34 -12.44 15.74
N PRO A 435 -2.08 -12.18 16.14
CA PRO A 435 -1.53 -12.70 17.38
C PRO A 435 -1.97 -11.83 18.57
N PHE A 436 -2.15 -12.45 19.74
CA PHE A 436 -2.51 -11.76 20.98
C PHE A 436 -1.48 -12.07 22.08
N PRO A 437 -1.27 -11.18 23.08
CA PRO A 437 -0.30 -11.38 24.17
C PRO A 437 -0.70 -12.47 25.18
N LEU A 438 -1.91 -13.04 25.06
CA LEU A 438 -2.41 -14.21 25.79
C LEU A 438 -3.09 -15.20 24.81
N PRO A 439 -3.45 -16.43 25.22
CA PRO A 439 -4.21 -17.35 24.36
C PRO A 439 -5.59 -16.77 24.03
N VAL A 440 -5.88 -16.55 22.74
CA VAL A 440 -7.14 -15.95 22.29
C VAL A 440 -7.75 -16.80 21.18
N SER A 441 -9.08 -16.88 21.12
CA SER A 441 -9.83 -17.34 19.94
C SER A 441 -10.90 -16.32 19.59
N LEU A 442 -10.86 -15.78 18.36
CA LEU A 442 -11.94 -14.94 17.83
C LEU A 442 -13.02 -15.83 17.23
N MET A 443 -14.29 -15.45 17.33
CA MET A 443 -15.42 -16.20 16.78
C MET A 443 -16.43 -15.27 16.11
N GLY A 444 -16.92 -15.65 14.93
CA GLY A 444 -18.08 -14.98 14.33
C GLY A 444 -19.33 -15.10 15.22
N ALA A 445 -20.29 -14.19 15.06
CA ALA A 445 -21.40 -14.04 16.00
C ALA A 445 -22.09 -15.37 16.37
N ALA A 446 -22.52 -16.16 15.38
CA ALA A 446 -23.23 -17.42 15.59
C ALA A 446 -22.37 -18.58 16.17
N THR A 447 -21.04 -18.47 16.18
CA THR A 447 -20.15 -19.39 16.93
C THR A 447 -19.90 -18.89 18.35
N GLY A 448 -19.75 -17.58 18.56
CA GLY A 448 -19.67 -16.97 19.89
C GLY A 448 -20.93 -17.23 20.73
N ASP A 449 -22.12 -17.09 20.13
CA ASP A 449 -23.39 -17.35 20.82
C ASP A 449 -23.53 -18.79 21.32
N LYS A 450 -22.92 -19.78 20.66
CA LYS A 450 -22.87 -21.19 21.12
C LYS A 450 -21.92 -21.39 22.30
N VAL A 451 -20.89 -20.54 22.44
CA VAL A 451 -20.05 -20.50 23.65
C VAL A 451 -20.82 -19.86 24.81
N LEU A 452 -21.54 -18.76 24.56
CA LEU A 452 -22.34 -18.08 25.58
C LEU A 452 -23.52 -18.95 26.06
N GLU A 453 -24.20 -19.65 25.15
CA GLU A 453 -25.18 -20.70 25.47
C GLU A 453 -24.58 -21.75 26.42
N TYR A 454 -23.37 -22.25 26.11
CA TYR A 454 -22.68 -23.20 26.98
C TYR A 454 -22.33 -22.61 28.35
N ILE A 455 -21.81 -21.38 28.42
CA ILE A 455 -21.47 -20.70 29.69
C ILE A 455 -22.72 -20.63 30.59
N ASN A 456 -23.87 -20.25 30.01
CA ASN A 456 -25.13 -20.17 30.73
C ASN A 456 -25.74 -21.54 31.09
N SER A 457 -25.35 -22.63 30.41
CA SER A 457 -25.91 -23.96 30.63
C SER A 457 -25.42 -24.70 31.88
N THR A 458 -24.39 -24.19 32.57
CA THR A 458 -23.79 -24.88 33.73
C THR A 458 -23.20 -23.90 34.75
N LYS A 459 -23.20 -24.30 36.03
CA LYS A 459 -22.62 -23.50 37.12
C LYS A 459 -21.08 -23.50 37.14
N ASN A 460 -20.46 -24.48 36.50
CA ASN A 460 -18.99 -24.65 36.44
C ASN A 460 -18.52 -24.80 34.98
N PRO A 461 -18.70 -23.78 34.13
CA PRO A 461 -18.29 -23.86 32.74
C PRO A 461 -16.75 -23.88 32.65
N THR A 462 -16.21 -24.69 31.76
CA THR A 462 -14.77 -24.81 31.51
C THR A 462 -14.46 -24.86 30.03
N ALA A 463 -13.27 -24.41 29.65
CA ALA A 463 -12.79 -24.43 28.28
C ALA A 463 -11.26 -24.62 28.23
N VAL A 464 -10.76 -24.94 27.04
CA VAL A 464 -9.34 -24.82 26.69
C VAL A 464 -9.23 -24.29 25.26
N ILE A 465 -8.34 -23.32 25.05
CA ILE A 465 -8.04 -22.74 23.74
C ILE A 465 -6.82 -23.51 23.20
N SER A 466 -6.98 -24.21 22.08
CA SER A 466 -5.89 -24.93 21.43
C SER A 466 -4.97 -23.95 20.70
N LYS A 467 -3.69 -24.29 20.56
CA LYS A 467 -2.78 -23.63 19.61
C LYS A 467 -3.40 -23.65 18.21
N THR A 468 -3.16 -22.58 17.44
CA THR A 468 -3.64 -22.50 16.05
C THR A 468 -3.04 -23.61 15.19
N THR A 469 -3.88 -24.23 14.38
CA THR A 469 -3.50 -25.14 13.29
C THR A 469 -3.86 -24.51 11.96
N ASP A 470 -3.00 -24.64 10.94
CA ASP A 470 -3.32 -24.22 9.57
C ASP A 470 -3.61 -25.41 8.64
N SER A 471 -4.47 -25.16 7.64
CA SER A 471 -4.89 -26.13 6.64
C SER A 471 -5.18 -25.45 5.31
N THR A 472 -5.15 -26.21 4.21
CA THR A 472 -5.59 -25.75 2.87
C THR A 472 -7.03 -26.17 2.63
N ASP A 473 -7.94 -25.21 2.42
CA ASP A 473 -9.33 -25.50 2.09
C ASP A 473 -9.57 -25.45 0.58
N SER A 474 -9.62 -26.62 -0.06
CA SER A 474 -9.88 -26.75 -1.50
C SER A 474 -11.31 -26.38 -1.92
N ASN A 475 -12.19 -26.03 -0.98
CA ASN A 475 -13.57 -25.63 -1.23
C ASN A 475 -13.83 -24.15 -0.88
N SER A 476 -12.78 -23.37 -0.54
CA SER A 476 -12.94 -21.95 -0.25
C SER A 476 -13.32 -21.13 -1.50
N SER A 477 -13.77 -19.89 -1.28
CA SER A 477 -13.99 -18.90 -2.34
C SER A 477 -12.71 -18.23 -2.84
N SER A 478 -11.54 -18.80 -2.56
CA SER A 478 -10.24 -18.16 -2.84
C SER A 478 -9.83 -18.33 -4.31
N PRO A 479 -9.30 -17.28 -4.98
CA PRO A 479 -9.00 -15.95 -4.44
C PRO A 479 -10.25 -15.04 -4.44
N HIS A 480 -10.55 -14.46 -3.29
CA HIS A 480 -11.49 -13.34 -3.15
C HIS A 480 -10.76 -12.10 -2.61
N VAL A 481 -11.25 -10.91 -2.97
CA VAL A 481 -10.70 -9.64 -2.49
C VAL A 481 -11.22 -9.34 -1.10
N VAL A 482 -10.29 -9.42 -0.16
CA VAL A 482 -10.48 -9.26 1.27
C VAL A 482 -11.07 -7.89 1.62
N PHE A 483 -11.89 -7.82 2.67
CA PHE A 483 -12.74 -6.66 2.93
C PHE A 483 -11.96 -5.33 3.05
N PHE A 484 -10.75 -5.33 3.63
CA PHE A 484 -9.97 -4.10 3.83
C PHE A 484 -9.30 -3.58 2.56
N SER A 485 -9.10 -4.39 1.52
CA SER A 485 -8.35 -3.96 0.33
C SER A 485 -9.02 -2.75 -0.31
N SER A 486 -8.35 -1.61 -0.41
CA SER A 486 -8.98 -0.40 -0.94
C SER A 486 -9.50 -0.57 -2.38
N ARG A 487 -10.71 -0.07 -2.63
CA ARG A 487 -11.43 -0.15 -3.91
C ARG A 487 -11.24 1.10 -4.78
N GLY A 488 -11.34 0.90 -6.09
CA GLY A 488 -11.60 1.96 -7.06
C GLY A 488 -13.04 2.53 -6.99
N PRO A 489 -13.48 3.34 -7.97
CA PRO A 489 -12.70 3.85 -9.11
C PRO A 489 -11.54 4.77 -8.69
N ASN A 490 -10.66 5.09 -9.64
CA ASN A 490 -9.60 6.07 -9.45
C ASN A 490 -10.22 7.46 -9.18
N PRO A 491 -9.97 8.11 -8.02
CA PRO A 491 -10.60 9.38 -7.67
C PRO A 491 -10.02 10.60 -8.41
N ILE A 492 -8.85 10.46 -9.06
CA ILE A 492 -8.16 11.54 -9.78
C ILE A 492 -8.37 11.41 -11.30
N THR A 493 -8.54 10.18 -11.79
CA THR A 493 -8.67 9.88 -13.23
C THR A 493 -9.63 8.72 -13.45
N SER A 494 -10.94 8.97 -13.37
CA SER A 494 -12.00 7.96 -13.43
C SER A 494 -11.93 7.01 -14.65
N ASP A 495 -11.42 7.48 -15.78
CA ASP A 495 -11.25 6.68 -17.01
C ASP A 495 -10.00 5.80 -17.05
N ILE A 496 -9.20 5.79 -15.97
CA ILE A 496 -8.12 4.83 -15.74
C ILE A 496 -8.54 3.90 -14.59
N LEU A 497 -8.86 2.66 -14.94
CA LEU A 497 -9.22 1.61 -13.96
C LEU A 497 -8.11 1.45 -12.92
N LYS A 498 -8.50 1.45 -11.65
CA LYS A 498 -7.69 1.11 -10.49
C LYS A 498 -8.54 0.31 -9.49
N PRO A 499 -7.99 -0.65 -8.72
CA PRO A 499 -6.60 -1.15 -8.79
C PRO A 499 -6.29 -1.81 -10.15
N ASP A 500 -5.01 -1.98 -10.47
CA ASP A 500 -4.60 -2.52 -11.77
C ASP A 500 -4.78 -4.05 -11.83
N LEU A 501 -4.51 -4.71 -10.70
CA LEU A 501 -4.58 -6.16 -10.50
C LEU A 501 -4.59 -6.47 -8.99
N THR A 502 -4.79 -7.73 -8.63
CA THR A 502 -4.69 -8.21 -7.25
C THR A 502 -3.64 -9.31 -7.12
N ALA A 503 -3.07 -9.40 -5.92
CA ALA A 503 -2.20 -10.49 -5.51
C ALA A 503 -2.51 -10.84 -4.05
N PRO A 504 -2.14 -12.03 -3.58
CA PRO A 504 -2.41 -12.43 -2.20
C PRO A 504 -1.90 -11.42 -1.17
N GLY A 505 -2.70 -11.19 -0.12
CA GLY A 505 -2.49 -10.19 0.93
C GLY A 505 -3.18 -10.53 2.25
N LEU A 506 -3.34 -11.82 2.58
CA LEU A 506 -4.06 -12.28 3.78
C LEU A 506 -3.36 -13.39 4.59
N ASN A 507 -2.97 -13.10 5.84
CA ASN A 507 -2.56 -14.01 6.91
C ASN A 507 -1.26 -14.80 6.65
N ILE A 508 -0.10 -14.14 6.50
CA ILE A 508 1.18 -14.82 6.17
C ILE A 508 2.45 -14.49 6.95
N LEU A 509 3.16 -15.61 7.13
CA LEU A 509 4.59 -15.86 7.31
C LEU A 509 5.55 -15.31 6.22
N ALA A 510 6.24 -14.22 6.51
CA ALA A 510 7.58 -13.93 5.96
C ALA A 510 8.49 -13.44 7.11
N ALA A 511 9.72 -13.01 6.80
CA ALA A 511 10.69 -12.69 7.85
C ALA A 511 10.26 -11.50 8.70
N TRP A 512 10.65 -11.50 9.97
CA TRP A 512 10.32 -10.44 10.93
C TRP A 512 11.58 -9.89 11.62
N THR A 513 11.48 -8.66 12.14
CA THR A 513 12.55 -8.10 12.96
C THR A 513 12.61 -8.83 14.30
N GLN A 514 13.82 -9.04 14.82
CA GLN A 514 14.01 -9.54 16.19
C GLN A 514 14.22 -8.41 17.20
N ALA A 515 13.98 -7.16 16.81
CA ALA A 515 14.03 -5.98 17.66
C ALA A 515 12.77 -5.77 18.54
N ASN A 516 11.64 -6.39 18.19
CA ASN A 516 10.37 -6.26 18.90
C ASN A 516 9.71 -7.62 19.17
N THR A 517 8.69 -7.61 20.03
CA THR A 517 7.88 -8.81 20.35
C THR A 517 6.74 -8.96 19.34
N LEU A 518 6.25 -10.19 19.19
CA LEU A 518 5.24 -10.61 18.19
C LEU A 518 4.01 -9.69 18.08
N THR A 519 3.60 -9.05 19.18
CA THR A 519 2.46 -8.12 19.24
C THR A 519 2.83 -6.66 19.55
N ASP A 520 4.11 -6.40 19.82
CA ASP A 520 4.68 -5.20 20.45
C ASP A 520 4.00 -4.75 21.77
N GLN A 521 3.14 -5.59 22.36
CA GLN A 521 2.38 -5.28 23.58
C GLN A 521 3.19 -5.57 24.85
N THR A 522 2.95 -4.76 25.89
CA THR A 522 3.43 -5.00 27.25
C THR A 522 2.97 -6.37 27.75
N GLY A 523 3.91 -7.18 28.24
CA GLY A 523 3.65 -8.53 28.74
C GLY A 523 3.89 -9.65 27.72
N ASP A 524 3.91 -9.35 26.42
CA ASP A 524 4.44 -10.28 25.43
C ASP A 524 5.96 -10.34 25.52
N THR A 525 6.52 -11.54 25.35
CA THR A 525 7.97 -11.82 25.40
C THR A 525 8.45 -12.65 24.20
N ARG A 526 7.54 -12.97 23.25
CA ARG A 526 7.86 -13.79 22.08
C ARG A 526 8.58 -12.95 21.02
N ILE A 527 9.90 -13.12 20.92
CA ILE A 527 10.68 -12.68 19.76
C ILE A 527 10.62 -13.80 18.70
N VAL A 528 10.33 -13.47 17.45
CA VAL A 528 10.19 -14.47 16.37
C VAL A 528 10.94 -14.05 15.10
N PRO A 529 11.56 -15.00 14.35
CA PRO A 529 12.24 -14.69 13.08
C PRO A 529 11.29 -14.59 11.87
N TYR A 530 10.05 -15.05 12.01
CA TYR A 530 8.99 -14.99 10.98
C TYR A 530 7.64 -14.65 11.64
N ASN A 531 6.82 -13.82 10.99
CA ASN A 531 5.53 -13.34 11.54
C ASN A 531 4.39 -13.41 10.51
N ILE A 532 3.14 -13.48 11.00
CA ILE A 532 1.89 -13.64 10.24
C ILE A 532 0.95 -12.43 10.48
N ILE A 533 0.55 -11.75 9.39
CA ILE A 533 -0.11 -10.42 9.38
C ILE A 533 -1.06 -10.27 8.14
N SER A 534 -1.75 -9.14 7.90
CA SER A 534 -2.67 -8.90 6.74
C SER A 534 -2.69 -7.45 6.15
N GLY A 535 -3.11 -7.24 4.88
CA GLY A 535 -3.06 -5.95 4.15
C GLY A 535 -2.50 -5.93 2.69
N THR A 536 -2.63 -4.81 1.98
CA THR A 536 -2.22 -4.65 0.55
C THR A 536 -0.71 -4.45 0.24
N SER A 537 0.20 -4.51 1.20
CA SER A 537 1.65 -4.27 0.96
C SER A 537 2.59 -5.43 1.29
N MET A 538 2.09 -6.65 1.50
CA MET A 538 2.79 -7.80 0.89
C MET A 538 2.12 -8.40 -0.34
N SER A 539 0.92 -7.94 -0.74
CA SER A 539 0.50 -8.11 -2.13
C SER A 539 1.37 -7.26 -3.08
N CYS A 540 1.68 -6.01 -2.73
CA CYS A 540 2.64 -5.15 -3.47
C CYS A 540 3.99 -5.85 -3.82
N PRO A 541 4.81 -6.35 -2.87
CA PRO A 541 6.04 -7.08 -3.15
C PRO A 541 5.88 -8.42 -3.85
N HIS A 542 4.70 -9.06 -3.90
CA HIS A 542 4.49 -10.14 -4.89
C HIS A 542 4.56 -9.59 -6.29
N VAL A 543 3.89 -8.48 -6.53
CA VAL A 543 3.87 -7.85 -7.84
C VAL A 543 5.24 -7.26 -8.16
N SER A 544 5.98 -6.75 -7.16
CA SER A 544 7.40 -6.35 -7.33
C SER A 544 8.29 -7.55 -7.66
N GLY A 545 8.12 -8.68 -6.99
CA GLY A 545 8.85 -9.92 -7.26
C GLY A 545 8.50 -10.52 -8.64
N ALA A 546 7.23 -10.46 -9.04
CA ALA A 546 6.76 -10.89 -10.36
C ALA A 546 7.24 -9.93 -11.47
N ALA A 547 7.25 -8.63 -11.23
CA ALA A 547 7.81 -7.63 -12.15
C ALA A 547 9.32 -7.81 -12.32
N ALA A 548 10.06 -8.06 -11.22
CA ALA A 548 11.48 -8.38 -11.25
C ALA A 548 11.76 -9.70 -11.98
N TYR A 549 10.92 -10.72 -11.79
CA TYR A 549 10.96 -11.98 -12.53
C TYR A 549 10.79 -11.73 -14.04
N VAL A 550 9.73 -11.02 -14.47
CA VAL A 550 9.53 -10.65 -15.88
C VAL A 550 10.70 -9.82 -16.43
N LYS A 551 11.21 -8.84 -15.67
CA LYS A 551 12.39 -8.03 -16.03
C LYS A 551 13.67 -8.88 -16.17
N SER A 552 13.80 -10.00 -15.46
CA SER A 552 14.96 -10.90 -15.60
C SER A 552 15.00 -11.65 -16.94
N PHE A 553 13.83 -11.97 -17.51
CA PHE A 553 13.70 -12.52 -18.86
C PHE A 553 13.73 -11.42 -19.94
N HIS A 554 13.21 -10.23 -19.62
CA HIS A 554 13.13 -9.09 -20.54
C HIS A 554 13.78 -7.80 -19.99
N PRO A 555 15.12 -7.73 -19.89
CA PRO A 555 15.80 -6.58 -19.27
C PRO A 555 15.55 -5.24 -19.96
N THR A 556 15.23 -5.26 -21.26
CA THR A 556 14.97 -4.08 -22.08
C THR A 556 13.53 -3.57 -22.03
N TRP A 557 12.58 -4.32 -21.45
CA TRP A 557 11.17 -3.88 -21.41
C TRP A 557 10.97 -2.62 -20.53
N SER A 558 10.04 -1.79 -20.98
CA SER A 558 9.57 -0.60 -20.27
C SER A 558 8.76 -0.99 -19.02
N PRO A 559 8.59 -0.06 -18.04
CA PRO A 559 7.66 -0.23 -16.94
C PRO A 559 6.22 -0.54 -17.41
N ALA A 560 5.79 0.09 -18.50
CA ALA A 560 4.47 -0.13 -19.09
C ALA A 560 4.32 -1.53 -19.70
N ALA A 561 5.31 -2.03 -20.42
CA ALA A 561 5.29 -3.39 -20.99
C ALA A 561 5.24 -4.47 -19.90
N ILE A 562 6.02 -4.33 -18.82
CA ILE A 562 6.02 -5.27 -17.67
C ILE A 562 4.66 -5.22 -16.95
N LYS A 563 4.14 -4.02 -16.69
CA LYS A 563 2.80 -3.81 -16.13
C LYS A 563 1.72 -4.43 -17.03
N SER A 564 1.80 -4.22 -18.34
CA SER A 564 0.90 -4.83 -19.31
C SER A 564 0.95 -6.34 -19.25
N ALA A 565 2.13 -6.96 -19.24
CA ALA A 565 2.26 -8.41 -19.20
C ALA A 565 1.63 -9.02 -17.93
N LEU A 566 1.85 -8.40 -16.77
CA LEU A 566 1.24 -8.80 -15.50
C LEU A 566 -0.28 -8.62 -15.47
N MET A 567 -0.80 -7.54 -16.07
CA MET A 567 -2.25 -7.27 -16.15
C MET A 567 -2.93 -8.19 -17.17
N THR A 568 -2.42 -8.32 -18.38
CA THR A 568 -3.11 -9.02 -19.48
C THR A 568 -3.08 -10.54 -19.37
N THR A 569 -2.14 -11.09 -18.59
CA THR A 569 -2.07 -12.53 -18.28
C THR A 569 -2.74 -12.90 -16.95
N ALA A 570 -3.22 -11.93 -16.17
CA ALA A 570 -3.89 -12.18 -14.89
C ALA A 570 -5.10 -13.13 -15.02
N ARG A 571 -5.32 -13.97 -14.01
CA ARG A 571 -6.47 -14.87 -13.90
C ARG A 571 -7.68 -14.08 -13.39
N PRO A 572 -8.79 -13.95 -14.14
CA PRO A 572 -9.96 -13.22 -13.68
C PRO A 572 -10.56 -13.84 -12.41
N LEU A 573 -11.09 -12.99 -11.52
CA LEU A 573 -11.88 -13.44 -10.36
C LEU A 573 -13.37 -13.38 -10.68
N THR A 574 -14.19 -14.04 -9.86
CA THR A 574 -15.66 -14.05 -10.05
C THR A 574 -16.31 -12.88 -9.31
N VAL A 575 -17.32 -12.24 -9.93
CA VAL A 575 -18.10 -11.16 -9.29
C VAL A 575 -18.99 -11.69 -8.15
N LYS A 576 -19.36 -12.99 -8.16
CA LYS A 576 -20.15 -13.63 -7.10
C LYS A 576 -19.50 -13.46 -5.72
N ASP A 577 -18.17 -13.56 -5.69
CA ASP A 577 -17.36 -13.49 -4.47
C ASP A 577 -16.64 -12.13 -4.35
N ASN A 578 -16.89 -11.20 -5.28
CA ASN A 578 -16.24 -9.89 -5.41
C ASN A 578 -17.23 -8.85 -6.00
N ALA A 579 -18.18 -8.33 -5.20
CA ALA A 579 -19.28 -7.50 -5.70
C ALA A 579 -18.84 -6.19 -6.41
N ASP A 580 -17.71 -5.60 -6.01
CA ASP A 580 -17.15 -4.39 -6.64
C ASP A 580 -16.41 -4.69 -7.98
N ALA A 581 -16.33 -5.96 -8.37
CA ALA A 581 -15.73 -6.48 -9.60
C ALA A 581 -14.33 -5.90 -9.88
N GLU A 582 -14.11 -5.33 -11.07
CA GLU A 582 -12.86 -4.69 -11.48
C GLU A 582 -12.38 -3.59 -10.50
N PHE A 583 -13.26 -2.93 -9.73
CA PHE A 583 -12.83 -1.96 -8.70
C PHE A 583 -12.28 -2.62 -7.43
N ALA A 584 -12.47 -3.93 -7.24
CA ALA A 584 -11.83 -4.72 -6.20
C ALA A 584 -10.54 -5.42 -6.70
N TYR A 585 -10.56 -6.06 -7.88
CA TYR A 585 -9.46 -6.92 -8.34
C TYR A 585 -8.71 -6.44 -9.60
N GLY A 586 -9.14 -5.34 -10.25
CA GLY A 586 -8.54 -4.83 -11.48
C GLY A 586 -8.61 -5.86 -12.62
N SER A 587 -7.45 -6.26 -13.13
CA SER A 587 -7.33 -7.30 -14.18
C SER A 587 -7.55 -8.72 -13.65
N GLY A 588 -7.44 -8.94 -12.34
CA GLY A 588 -7.53 -10.25 -11.70
C GLY A 588 -6.25 -10.60 -10.90
N GLN A 589 -6.14 -11.87 -10.53
CA GLN A 589 -5.02 -12.44 -9.78
C GLN A 589 -3.77 -12.59 -10.67
N ILE A 590 -2.59 -12.15 -10.21
CA ILE A 590 -1.35 -12.31 -10.99
C ILE A 590 -1.02 -13.77 -11.36
N ASP A 591 -0.41 -13.94 -12.53
CA ASP A 591 0.18 -15.21 -12.99
C ASP A 591 1.63 -14.95 -13.44
N PRO A 592 2.63 -14.99 -12.54
CA PRO A 592 4.00 -14.62 -12.87
C PRO A 592 4.62 -15.51 -13.94
N SER A 593 4.22 -16.79 -13.99
CA SER A 593 4.68 -17.76 -14.98
C SER A 593 4.22 -17.40 -16.40
N ARG A 594 2.95 -16.99 -16.56
CA ARG A 594 2.41 -16.55 -17.87
C ARG A 594 2.89 -15.15 -18.25
N ALA A 595 3.15 -14.27 -17.29
CA ALA A 595 3.59 -12.89 -17.56
C ALA A 595 4.98 -12.78 -18.23
N VAL A 596 5.76 -13.87 -18.32
CA VAL A 596 7.01 -13.91 -19.09
C VAL A 596 6.78 -14.05 -20.60
N ASP A 597 5.68 -14.66 -21.04
CA ASP A 597 5.29 -14.72 -22.45
C ASP A 597 3.82 -14.33 -22.65
N PRO A 598 3.51 -13.02 -22.63
CA PRO A 598 2.15 -12.53 -22.80
C PRO A 598 1.70 -12.54 -24.26
N GLY A 599 2.59 -12.80 -25.24
CA GLY A 599 2.32 -12.62 -26.66
C GLY A 599 2.31 -11.15 -27.11
N LEU A 600 1.45 -10.31 -26.52
CA LEU A 600 1.33 -8.87 -26.81
C LEU A 600 1.44 -8.00 -25.55
N VAL A 601 1.95 -6.77 -25.71
CA VAL A 601 1.97 -5.74 -24.65
C VAL A 601 1.44 -4.39 -25.11
N TYR A 602 0.70 -3.71 -24.21
CA TYR A 602 0.33 -2.31 -24.29
C TYR A 602 1.49 -1.48 -23.71
N ASP A 603 2.35 -0.99 -24.59
CA ASP A 603 3.56 -0.24 -24.25
C ASP A 603 3.31 1.28 -24.29
N ALA A 604 3.91 2.02 -23.36
CA ALA A 604 3.72 3.47 -23.18
C ALA A 604 4.96 4.12 -22.56
N GLY A 605 5.27 5.35 -22.96
CA GLY A 605 6.41 6.13 -22.44
C GLY A 605 6.01 7.46 -21.81
N GLU A 606 7.01 8.25 -21.41
CA GLU A 606 6.84 9.59 -20.81
C GLU A 606 5.89 10.47 -21.66
N SER A 607 6.05 10.44 -22.99
CA SER A 607 5.21 11.17 -23.95
C SER A 607 3.71 10.85 -23.86
N ASP A 608 3.34 9.63 -23.46
CA ASP A 608 1.93 9.20 -23.39
C ASP A 608 1.29 9.61 -22.08
N TYR A 609 2.07 9.59 -20.99
CA TYR A 609 1.67 10.21 -19.72
C TYR A 609 1.62 11.74 -19.82
N VAL A 610 2.46 12.39 -20.64
CA VAL A 610 2.35 13.83 -20.93
C VAL A 610 1.04 14.17 -21.67
N LYS A 611 0.65 13.38 -22.70
CA LYS A 611 -0.66 13.55 -23.38
C LYS A 611 -1.84 13.43 -22.40
N LEU A 612 -1.80 12.40 -21.56
CA LEU A 612 -2.79 12.13 -20.50
C LEU A 612 -2.92 13.33 -19.55
N LEU A 613 -1.80 13.86 -19.07
CA LEU A 613 -1.77 15.01 -18.16
C LEU A 613 -2.27 16.28 -18.86
N CYS A 614 -1.97 16.50 -20.15
CA CYS A 614 -2.61 17.57 -20.91
C CYS A 614 -4.13 17.41 -20.96
N GLY A 615 -4.64 16.20 -21.23
CA GLY A 615 -6.07 15.89 -21.22
C GLY A 615 -6.76 16.06 -19.86
N GLN A 616 -6.01 15.96 -18.76
CA GLN A 616 -6.48 16.30 -17.40
C GLN A 616 -6.37 17.80 -17.06
N GLY A 617 -5.79 18.63 -17.93
CA GLY A 617 -5.66 20.07 -17.73
C GLY A 617 -4.38 20.54 -17.03
N TYR A 618 -3.38 19.67 -16.84
CA TYR A 618 -2.07 20.11 -16.33
C TYR A 618 -1.40 21.08 -17.31
N THR A 619 -0.82 22.16 -16.80
CA THR A 619 -0.30 23.23 -17.66
C THR A 619 1.02 22.85 -18.33
N THR A 620 1.25 23.39 -19.54
CA THR A 620 2.57 23.39 -20.20
C THR A 620 3.70 23.88 -19.29
N LYS A 621 3.45 24.81 -18.35
CA LYS A 621 4.45 25.25 -17.35
C LYS A 621 4.87 24.10 -16.44
N GLN A 622 3.90 23.39 -15.85
CA GLN A 622 4.15 22.25 -14.97
C GLN A 622 4.83 21.11 -15.74
N LEU A 623 4.34 20.78 -16.94
CA LEU A 623 4.87 19.66 -17.72
C LEU A 623 6.31 19.87 -18.16
N ARG A 624 6.70 21.05 -18.66
CA ARG A 624 8.11 21.36 -19.00
C ARG A 624 9.05 21.27 -17.82
N LEU A 625 8.59 21.67 -16.64
CA LEU A 625 9.34 21.46 -15.41
C LEU A 625 9.48 19.96 -15.14
N VAL A 626 8.39 19.20 -15.09
CA VAL A 626 8.40 17.76 -14.73
C VAL A 626 9.13 16.85 -15.75
N THR A 627 9.13 17.20 -17.04
CA THR A 627 9.83 16.48 -18.12
C THR A 627 11.26 16.97 -18.35
N GLY A 628 11.59 18.20 -17.97
CA GLY A 628 12.89 18.81 -18.22
C GLY A 628 13.18 19.08 -19.70
N ASP A 629 12.15 19.10 -20.53
CA ASP A 629 12.23 19.39 -21.97
C ASP A 629 11.18 20.42 -22.40
N ASP A 630 11.05 20.62 -23.72
CA ASP A 630 10.13 21.59 -24.32
C ASP A 630 8.69 21.08 -24.49
N SER A 631 8.28 20.01 -23.78
CA SER A 631 6.91 19.47 -23.78
C SER A 631 5.82 20.54 -23.74
N VAL A 632 4.74 20.35 -24.50
CA VAL A 632 3.62 21.28 -24.58
C VAL A 632 2.29 20.55 -24.58
N CYS A 633 1.27 21.18 -24.01
CA CYS A 633 -0.11 20.94 -24.40
C CYS A 633 -0.42 21.83 -25.62
N SER A 634 -0.51 21.19 -26.78
CA SER A 634 -0.95 21.76 -28.07
C SER A 634 -2.26 21.10 -28.47
N THR A 635 -2.88 21.55 -29.57
CA THR A 635 -4.04 20.84 -30.16
C THR A 635 -3.70 19.41 -30.61
N THR A 636 -2.42 19.07 -30.81
CA THR A 636 -1.94 17.72 -31.19
C THR A 636 -1.49 16.86 -30.01
N THR A 637 -1.30 17.41 -28.82
CA THR A 637 -0.91 16.66 -27.60
C THR A 637 -1.92 16.75 -26.47
N ASN A 638 -2.94 17.62 -26.57
CA ASN A 638 -4.13 17.61 -25.72
C ASN A 638 -5.06 16.43 -26.11
N GLY A 639 -4.54 15.21 -25.91
CA GLY A 639 -5.28 13.97 -26.14
C GLY A 639 -6.36 13.75 -25.09
N THR A 640 -7.23 12.78 -25.32
CA THR A 640 -8.21 12.41 -24.30
C THR A 640 -7.54 11.63 -23.17
N VAL A 641 -8.14 11.66 -21.98
CA VAL A 641 -7.67 10.92 -20.81
C VAL A 641 -7.73 9.40 -21.03
N TRP A 642 -8.70 8.93 -21.82
CA TRP A 642 -8.96 7.52 -22.07
C TRP A 642 -8.13 6.90 -23.21
N ASP A 643 -7.48 7.73 -24.04
CA ASP A 643 -6.55 7.31 -25.11
C ASP A 643 -5.12 7.02 -24.63
N LEU A 644 -4.85 7.09 -23.31
CA LEU A 644 -3.64 6.49 -22.75
C LEU A 644 -3.60 5.00 -23.15
N ASN A 645 -2.47 4.53 -23.68
CA ASN A 645 -2.32 3.15 -24.16
C ASN A 645 -2.22 2.14 -23.00
N TYR A 646 -3.36 1.89 -22.36
CA TYR A 646 -3.47 1.18 -21.09
C TYR A 646 -4.13 -0.19 -21.31
N PRO A 647 -3.67 -1.26 -20.62
CA PRO A 647 -4.19 -2.63 -20.79
C PRO A 647 -5.60 -2.86 -20.20
N SER A 648 -6.39 -1.80 -19.98
CA SER A 648 -7.79 -1.86 -19.56
C SER A 648 -8.59 -0.68 -20.11
N PHE A 649 -9.91 -0.77 -20.02
CA PHE A 649 -10.86 0.24 -20.47
C PHE A 649 -11.79 0.63 -19.32
N ALA A 650 -11.92 1.93 -19.04
CA ALA A 650 -12.92 2.43 -18.10
C ALA A 650 -13.70 3.58 -18.77
N LEU A 651 -15.03 3.46 -18.71
CA LEU A 651 -15.99 4.44 -19.23
C LEU A 651 -16.75 5.03 -18.05
N SER A 652 -16.27 6.17 -17.56
CA SER A 652 -16.95 6.96 -16.53
C SER A 652 -18.00 7.91 -17.10
N SER A 653 -19.04 8.21 -16.32
CA SER A 653 -20.01 9.29 -16.59
C SER A 653 -20.32 10.06 -15.30
N SER A 654 -20.44 11.38 -15.37
CA SER A 654 -20.76 12.21 -14.19
C SER A 654 -22.23 12.12 -13.75
N THR A 655 -23.11 11.61 -14.61
CA THR A 655 -24.52 11.34 -14.30
C THR A 655 -24.97 10.01 -14.91
N PRO A 656 -26.03 9.38 -14.37
CA PRO A 656 -26.77 8.34 -15.08
C PRO A 656 -27.25 8.86 -16.45
N ALA A 657 -27.22 7.99 -17.46
CA ALA A 657 -27.55 8.34 -18.83
C ALA A 657 -27.97 7.12 -19.65
N ASN A 658 -29.03 7.27 -20.44
CA ASN A 658 -29.63 6.18 -21.24
C ASN A 658 -28.66 5.59 -22.28
N SER A 659 -27.64 6.34 -22.69
CA SER A 659 -26.53 5.89 -23.53
C SER A 659 -25.34 6.82 -23.35
N VAL A 660 -24.17 6.28 -23.02
CA VAL A 660 -22.87 6.96 -23.10
C VAL A 660 -21.96 6.15 -24.00
N THR A 661 -21.31 6.80 -24.95
CA THR A 661 -20.35 6.18 -25.87
C THR A 661 -18.96 6.76 -25.66
N ARG A 662 -17.93 5.90 -25.67
CA ARG A 662 -16.52 6.29 -25.62
C ARG A 662 -15.73 5.48 -26.63
N VAL A 663 -14.80 6.15 -27.31
CA VAL A 663 -13.89 5.56 -28.29
C VAL A 663 -12.50 5.56 -27.67
N PHE A 664 -11.84 4.40 -27.64
CA PHE A 664 -10.53 4.19 -27.05
C PHE A 664 -9.56 3.73 -28.15
N HIS A 665 -8.49 4.49 -28.39
CA HIS A 665 -7.41 4.08 -29.28
C HIS A 665 -6.37 3.28 -28.49
N ARG A 666 -5.85 2.19 -29.07
CA ARG A 666 -4.83 1.33 -28.47
C ARG A 666 -3.82 0.83 -29.49
N THR A 667 -2.59 0.66 -29.03
CA THR A 667 -1.47 0.13 -29.82
C THR A 667 -0.87 -1.06 -29.07
N VAL A 668 -0.82 -2.23 -29.69
CA VAL A 668 -0.18 -3.43 -29.11
C VAL A 668 1.11 -3.76 -29.84
N THR A 669 2.14 -4.09 -29.06
CA THR A 669 3.45 -4.52 -29.57
C THR A 669 3.54 -6.04 -29.45
N ASN A 670 3.91 -6.73 -30.53
CA ASN A 670 4.18 -8.17 -30.51
C ASN A 670 5.50 -8.45 -29.78
N VAL A 671 5.46 -9.29 -28.75
CA VAL A 671 6.64 -9.75 -27.99
C VAL A 671 6.78 -11.28 -27.96
N GLY A 672 5.80 -12.01 -28.50
CA GLY A 672 5.83 -13.46 -28.65
C GLY A 672 6.37 -13.90 -30.01
N LYS A 673 5.63 -14.75 -30.72
CA LYS A 673 6.05 -15.32 -32.02
C LYS A 673 6.06 -14.25 -33.11
N ALA A 674 7.15 -14.20 -33.89
CA ALA A 674 7.38 -13.21 -34.93
C ALA A 674 6.23 -13.10 -35.95
N VAL A 675 5.81 -14.22 -36.53
CA VAL A 675 4.61 -14.31 -37.38
C VAL A 675 3.46 -14.84 -36.53
N SER A 676 2.43 -14.02 -36.33
CA SER A 676 1.28 -14.35 -35.48
C SER A 676 0.03 -13.57 -35.91
N SER A 677 -1.15 -14.15 -35.67
CA SER A 677 -2.45 -13.54 -35.95
C SER A 677 -3.34 -13.67 -34.73
N TYR A 678 -3.76 -12.54 -34.17
CA TYR A 678 -4.61 -12.48 -32.99
C TYR A 678 -6.02 -12.06 -33.38
N LYS A 679 -7.04 -12.78 -32.90
CA LYS A 679 -8.44 -12.39 -33.06
C LYS A 679 -9.00 -11.82 -31.75
N ALA A 680 -9.83 -10.78 -31.88
CA ALA A 680 -10.58 -10.17 -30.79
C ALA A 680 -11.79 -11.02 -30.37
N THR A 681 -12.13 -10.99 -29.09
CA THR A 681 -13.38 -11.50 -28.52
C THR A 681 -13.78 -10.62 -27.35
N VAL A 682 -15.05 -10.23 -27.28
CA VAL A 682 -15.59 -9.44 -26.16
C VAL A 682 -16.46 -10.33 -25.28
N ASN A 683 -16.31 -10.20 -23.97
CA ASN A 683 -17.13 -10.88 -22.96
C ASN A 683 -17.79 -9.85 -22.03
N GLY A 684 -19.01 -10.13 -21.54
CA GLY A 684 -19.74 -9.28 -20.61
C GLY A 684 -21.26 -9.43 -20.75
N PRO A 685 -22.08 -8.60 -20.06
CA PRO A 685 -23.52 -8.49 -20.31
C PRO A 685 -23.76 -7.73 -21.63
N LEU A 686 -23.54 -8.42 -22.75
CA LEU A 686 -23.65 -7.84 -24.08
C LEU A 686 -25.13 -7.74 -24.50
N GLY A 687 -25.57 -6.53 -24.89
CA GLY A 687 -26.94 -6.32 -25.36
C GLY A 687 -27.50 -4.91 -25.11
N PRO A 688 -28.78 -4.66 -25.47
CA PRO A 688 -29.39 -3.32 -25.43
C PRO A 688 -29.45 -2.66 -24.05
N SER A 689 -29.46 -3.47 -22.97
CA SER A 689 -29.51 -3.02 -21.57
C SER A 689 -28.18 -3.22 -20.83
N GLY A 690 -27.07 -3.29 -21.57
CA GLY A 690 -25.75 -3.58 -21.02
C GLY A 690 -24.65 -2.91 -21.85
N LEU A 691 -23.64 -3.69 -22.23
CA LEU A 691 -22.51 -3.22 -23.04
C LEU A 691 -22.73 -3.53 -24.53
N LYS A 692 -22.60 -2.53 -25.40
CA LYS A 692 -22.24 -2.72 -26.82
C LYS A 692 -20.77 -2.37 -26.96
N VAL A 693 -19.96 -3.31 -27.47
CA VAL A 693 -18.54 -3.09 -27.73
C VAL A 693 -18.24 -3.48 -29.17
N GLU A 694 -17.48 -2.63 -29.86
CA GLU A 694 -17.08 -2.78 -31.25
C GLU A 694 -15.57 -2.59 -31.34
N VAL A 695 -14.87 -3.47 -32.07
CA VAL A 695 -13.40 -3.51 -32.13
C VAL A 695 -12.98 -3.51 -33.59
N VAL A 696 -12.16 -2.54 -34.00
CA VAL A 696 -11.77 -2.35 -35.40
C VAL A 696 -10.25 -2.13 -35.51
N PRO A 697 -9.51 -2.97 -36.27
CA PRO A 697 -9.95 -4.26 -36.83
C PRO A 697 -10.23 -5.30 -35.72
N ASP A 698 -10.94 -6.39 -36.03
CA ASP A 698 -11.15 -7.53 -35.10
C ASP A 698 -10.05 -8.60 -35.19
N VAL A 699 -9.08 -8.43 -36.11
CA VAL A 699 -7.92 -9.31 -36.29
C VAL A 699 -6.66 -8.47 -36.49
N LEU A 700 -5.62 -8.76 -35.71
CA LEU A 700 -4.29 -8.15 -35.83
C LEU A 700 -3.28 -9.18 -36.33
N ASN A 701 -2.55 -8.82 -37.38
CA ASN A 701 -1.54 -9.69 -38.00
C ASN A 701 -0.16 -9.06 -37.82
N PHE A 702 0.80 -9.84 -37.30
CA PHE A 702 2.18 -9.43 -37.10
C PHE A 702 3.11 -10.33 -37.94
N LYS A 703 4.19 -9.74 -38.43
CA LYS A 703 5.23 -10.34 -39.27
C LYS A 703 6.58 -10.43 -38.54
N SER A 704 6.80 -9.56 -37.55
CA SER A 704 8.00 -9.56 -36.69
C SER A 704 7.72 -9.31 -35.21
N VAL A 705 8.67 -9.71 -34.35
CA VAL A 705 8.73 -9.28 -32.94
C VAL A 705 9.09 -7.79 -32.90
N GLY A 706 8.47 -7.03 -31.99
CA GLY A 706 8.60 -5.57 -31.90
C GLY A 706 7.69 -4.80 -32.87
N GLU A 707 6.96 -5.48 -33.75
CA GLU A 707 5.96 -4.85 -34.61
C GLU A 707 4.78 -4.34 -33.78
N LYS A 708 4.34 -3.10 -34.08
CA LYS A 708 3.20 -2.46 -33.44
C LYS A 708 2.00 -2.48 -34.38
N GLN A 709 0.83 -2.82 -33.86
CA GLN A 709 -0.45 -2.76 -34.58
C GLN A 709 -1.46 -1.97 -33.75
N GLU A 710 -2.30 -1.19 -34.43
CA GLU A 710 -3.26 -0.28 -33.81
C GLU A 710 -4.70 -0.79 -33.97
N PHE A 711 -5.53 -0.53 -32.97
CA PHE A 711 -6.95 -0.82 -33.02
C PHE A 711 -7.77 0.18 -32.20
N VAL A 712 -9.04 0.28 -32.55
CA VAL A 712 -10.02 1.15 -31.91
C VAL A 712 -11.06 0.28 -31.21
N VAL A 713 -11.41 0.63 -29.97
CA VAL A 713 -12.53 0.05 -29.23
C VAL A 713 -13.59 1.11 -29.02
N THR A 714 -14.77 0.92 -29.57
CA THR A 714 -15.94 1.76 -29.28
C THR A 714 -16.83 1.03 -28.28
N VAL A 715 -17.07 1.67 -27.14
CA VAL A 715 -17.90 1.14 -26.05
C VAL A 715 -19.11 2.06 -25.89
N THR A 716 -20.32 1.49 -26.01
CA THR A 716 -21.57 2.16 -25.66
C THR A 716 -22.22 1.42 -24.49
N ALA A 717 -22.63 2.16 -23.46
CA ALA A 717 -23.25 1.62 -22.26
C ALA A 717 -24.49 2.42 -21.86
N ALA A 718 -25.56 1.75 -21.43
CA ALA A 718 -26.68 2.37 -20.74
C ALA A 718 -26.34 2.42 -19.24
N LEU A 719 -26.10 3.61 -18.70
CA LEU A 719 -25.58 3.80 -17.33
C LEU A 719 -26.68 4.19 -16.36
N GLY A 720 -27.12 3.19 -15.57
CA GLY A 720 -27.92 3.38 -14.38
C GLY A 720 -27.05 3.50 -13.12
N ILE A 721 -27.56 3.01 -11.99
CA ILE A 721 -26.84 2.96 -10.70
C ILE A 721 -25.82 1.81 -10.65
N VAL A 722 -25.97 0.81 -11.52
CA VAL A 722 -25.19 -0.44 -11.53
C VAL A 722 -23.98 -0.32 -12.46
N THR A 723 -22.80 -0.71 -11.96
CA THR A 723 -21.57 -0.86 -12.75
C THR A 723 -21.67 -2.03 -13.73
N LEU A 724 -21.26 -1.82 -14.98
CA LEU A 724 -21.24 -2.85 -16.02
C LEU A 724 -19.80 -3.32 -16.27
N SER A 725 -19.56 -4.62 -16.07
CA SER A 725 -18.25 -5.27 -16.22
C SER A 725 -18.16 -6.15 -17.46
N GLY A 726 -17.03 -6.12 -18.15
CA GLY A 726 -16.72 -6.95 -19.31
C GLY A 726 -15.21 -7.11 -19.53
N SER A 727 -14.83 -7.62 -20.70
CA SER A 727 -13.43 -7.63 -21.13
C SER A 727 -13.28 -7.81 -22.64
N LEU A 728 -12.22 -7.23 -23.18
CA LEU A 728 -11.66 -7.58 -24.48
C LEU A 728 -10.59 -8.65 -24.29
N VAL A 729 -10.54 -9.63 -25.20
CA VAL A 729 -9.50 -10.66 -25.26
C VAL A 729 -8.94 -10.71 -26.68
N TRP A 730 -7.62 -10.63 -26.81
CA TRP A 730 -6.90 -11.01 -28.02
C TRP A 730 -6.29 -12.41 -27.84
N SER A 731 -6.44 -13.29 -28.84
CA SER A 731 -5.81 -14.62 -28.82
C SER A 731 -5.38 -15.10 -30.22
N ASP A 732 -4.22 -15.74 -30.28
CA ASP A 732 -3.68 -16.50 -31.42
C ASP A 732 -3.86 -18.02 -31.24
N GLY A 733 -4.65 -18.45 -30.24
CA GLY A 733 -4.82 -19.84 -29.83
C GLY A 733 -3.72 -20.41 -28.92
N SER A 734 -2.61 -19.69 -28.69
CA SER A 734 -1.57 -20.02 -27.70
C SER A 734 -1.60 -19.07 -26.50
N HIS A 735 -1.68 -17.77 -26.80
CA HIS A 735 -1.68 -16.67 -25.85
C HIS A 735 -3.11 -16.15 -25.64
N VAL A 736 -3.34 -15.53 -24.48
CA VAL A 736 -4.62 -14.91 -24.11
C VAL A 736 -4.29 -13.59 -23.43
N VAL A 737 -4.50 -12.50 -24.16
CA VAL A 737 -4.22 -11.12 -23.74
C VAL A 737 -5.55 -10.49 -23.37
N ARG A 738 -5.90 -10.48 -22.07
CA ARG A 738 -7.18 -9.96 -21.58
C ARG A 738 -7.03 -8.54 -21.06
N SER A 739 -7.90 -7.64 -21.51
CA SER A 739 -8.10 -6.32 -20.93
C SER A 739 -9.48 -6.22 -20.28
N PRO A 740 -9.60 -5.95 -18.97
CA PRO A 740 -10.90 -5.69 -18.35
C PRO A 740 -11.52 -4.40 -18.90
N LEU A 741 -12.85 -4.38 -18.92
CA LEU A 741 -13.66 -3.24 -19.33
C LEU A 741 -14.68 -2.94 -18.22
N VAL A 742 -14.77 -1.69 -17.78
CA VAL A 742 -15.80 -1.24 -16.83
C VAL A 742 -16.53 -0.01 -17.37
N ALA A 743 -17.84 0.08 -17.16
CA ALA A 743 -18.65 1.27 -17.47
C ALA A 743 -19.55 1.62 -16.28
N PHE A 744 -19.51 2.88 -15.82
CA PHE A 744 -20.05 3.27 -14.51
C PHE A 744 -20.37 4.76 -14.40
N VAL A 745 -21.21 5.12 -13.42
CA VAL A 745 -21.40 6.52 -12.98
C VAL A 745 -20.39 6.83 -11.88
N ALA A 746 -19.68 7.94 -12.00
CA ALA A 746 -18.47 8.27 -11.23
C ALA A 746 -18.74 8.98 -9.91
#